data_AF-A0A1Q7Y665-F1
#
_entry.id   AF-A0A1Q7Y665-F1
#
_cell.length_a   1.000
_cell.length_b   1.000
_cell.length_c   1.000
_cell.angle_alpha   90.00
_cell.angle_beta   90.00
_cell.angle_gamma   90.00
#
_symmetry.space_group_name_H-M   'P 1'
#
loop_
_entity.id
_entity.type
_entity.pdbx_description
1 polymer ?
#
loop_
_entity_poly.entity_id
_entity_poly.type
_entity_poly.pdbx_seq_one_letter_code
_entity_poly.pdbx_strand_id
1 'polypeptide(L)'
;MAVRKYLKESIKLGEQELTVEAGRIAKQADGSVVVRYGDTMVLVAAVAASSPREGIDFFPLTVEYRESNYAAGRIPGNYFRREGRPNEKEVLTARLIDRPCRPLFTEGFRNETQVIATVISADPDNDPDVIAITGASCALYLSDIPFPNPIAGVRVGLIDGRYVINPTYDERRESRLNLIVAGTEEAIVMVEAGAQGVSEEIMVEALMLAHKEINRLCRWQKELYKALEIEKRAVEAQPLNEEMLGEIERNYGERLRASLDTSEQGKQASYAAIDALKKEVVESYPEDKIEQRLMAKRIFDHLKEQIFRDDILNKRRRLDGRRFSEIRPITCEVGWLPRVHGSSLFTRGETQAIVTATLGTKEDEQFIDDLEKGEVKRRFLLHYNFPSFSVGEVGRFGSSSRREIGHGVLARRALEAVLPEDSDFPYTIRIVADITESNGSSSMASVCGGTLSLMDAGVPIKAPVAGVAMGLVMEGNKYAILTDIAGAEDHYGDMDFKVAGTHDGITALQMDIKIGGINAQIMAEALAQAKKGRMYILDAMEQTIASPREALSNYAPRIIQIKINPDKIRDVIGPGGKVIRALVEETGAKIDVEDDGTVSIATADQAAADAAIARIRGLTAEAEVGETYLGTVSRIVDFGAFVEIFPGTDGLLHISEIADRRVKDVRDELREGQQVMVKCIGKEGNKIKLSRKAVLRDEKQKSAEAAGSGEGD
;
A
#
# COMPACT_ATOMS: atom_id res chain seq x y z
N MET A 1 -1.15 -26.72 36.23
CA MET A 1 -0.90 -25.28 36.05
C MET A 1 0.36 -24.92 36.81
N ALA A 2 1.51 -24.86 36.13
CA ALA A 2 2.76 -24.47 36.78
C ALA A 2 2.70 -22.97 37.13
N VAL A 3 3.03 -22.63 38.37
CA VAL A 3 3.29 -21.24 38.77
C VAL A 3 4.48 -20.77 37.94
N ARG A 4 4.23 -20.00 36.87
CA ARG A 4 5.32 -19.51 36.00
C ARG A 4 6.23 -18.59 36.79
N LYS A 5 7.50 -18.97 36.88
CA LYS A 5 8.59 -18.16 37.42
C LYS A 5 8.55 -16.77 36.78
N TYR A 6 8.64 -15.74 37.61
CA TYR A 6 8.77 -14.37 37.13
C TYR A 6 10.16 -14.18 36.51
N LEU A 7 10.21 -13.57 35.33
CA LEU A 7 11.44 -13.28 34.60
C LEU A 7 11.31 -11.91 33.93
N LYS A 8 12.34 -11.09 34.03
CA LYS A 8 12.44 -9.82 33.32
C LYS A 8 13.88 -9.60 32.90
N GLU A 9 14.12 -9.58 31.61
CA GLU A 9 15.46 -9.47 31.03
C GLU A 9 15.46 -8.44 29.89
N SER A 10 16.62 -7.86 29.61
CA SER A 10 16.79 -6.81 28.60
C SER A 10 18.02 -7.07 27.73
N ILE A 11 17.96 -6.65 26.47
CA ILE A 11 19.07 -6.71 25.51
C ILE A 11 19.13 -5.44 24.67
N LYS A 12 20.33 -4.95 24.37
CA LYS A 12 20.50 -3.82 23.44
C LYS A 12 20.13 -4.23 22.01
N LEU A 13 19.29 -3.42 21.36
CA LEU A 13 18.86 -3.57 19.96
C LEU A 13 18.81 -2.18 19.33
N GLY A 14 19.59 -1.93 18.29
CA GLY A 14 19.81 -0.56 17.82
C GLY A 14 20.38 0.30 18.94
N GLU A 15 19.81 1.50 19.15
CA GLU A 15 20.23 2.41 20.21
C GLU A 15 19.44 2.26 21.53
N GLN A 16 18.42 1.41 21.57
CA GLN A 16 17.56 1.23 22.75
C GLN A 16 17.65 -0.19 23.33
N GLU A 17 17.02 -0.41 24.48
CA GLU A 17 16.89 -1.72 25.11
C GLU A 17 15.55 -2.36 24.77
N LEU A 18 15.59 -3.60 24.27
CA LEU A 18 14.44 -4.48 24.17
C LEU A 18 14.32 -5.29 25.47
N THR A 19 13.19 -5.15 26.17
CA THR A 19 12.90 -5.85 27.43
C THR A 19 11.79 -6.87 27.23
N VAL A 20 11.94 -8.06 27.81
CA VAL A 20 10.91 -9.10 27.88
C VAL A 20 10.59 -9.40 29.35
N GLU A 21 9.32 -9.27 29.72
CA GLU A 21 8.79 -9.61 31.06
C GLU A 21 7.78 -10.77 30.95
N ALA A 22 8.04 -11.88 31.65
CA ALA A 22 7.22 -13.09 31.68
C ALA A 22 6.76 -13.42 33.12
N GLY A 23 5.66 -14.17 33.23
CA GLY A 23 5.16 -14.69 34.52
C GLY A 23 4.37 -13.70 35.38
N ARG A 24 4.15 -12.45 34.93
CA ARG A 24 3.35 -11.44 35.64
C ARG A 24 1.91 -11.31 35.12
N ILE A 25 1.71 -11.21 33.81
CA ILE A 25 0.42 -10.92 33.16
C ILE A 25 -0.05 -12.13 32.34
N ALA A 26 -1.37 -12.30 32.19
CA ALA A 26 -2.01 -13.35 31.38
C ALA A 26 -1.59 -14.79 31.74
N LYS A 27 -1.44 -15.07 33.04
CA LYS A 27 -0.91 -16.34 33.57
C LYS A 27 -1.72 -17.60 33.21
N GLN A 28 -2.93 -17.45 32.67
CA GLN A 28 -3.77 -18.57 32.22
C GLN A 28 -3.47 -18.99 30.78
N ALA A 29 -2.83 -18.15 29.96
CA ALA A 29 -2.40 -18.55 28.62
C ALA A 29 -1.28 -19.59 28.71
N ASP A 30 -1.01 -20.38 27.66
CA ASP A 30 0.10 -21.35 27.64
C ASP A 30 1.48 -20.67 27.58
N GLY A 31 1.53 -19.46 27.01
CA GLY A 31 2.67 -18.58 27.11
C GLY A 31 2.22 -17.12 27.06
N SER A 32 2.91 -16.26 27.81
CA SER A 32 2.64 -14.82 27.78
C SER A 32 3.86 -14.01 28.15
N VAL A 33 4.06 -12.90 27.43
CA VAL A 33 5.12 -11.92 27.70
C VAL A 33 4.62 -10.50 27.48
N VAL A 34 5.22 -9.55 28.18
CA VAL A 34 5.18 -8.14 27.82
C VAL A 34 6.54 -7.77 27.24
N VAL A 35 6.55 -7.31 25.99
CA VAL A 35 7.76 -6.80 25.33
C VAL A 35 7.73 -5.28 25.37
N ARG A 36 8.86 -4.66 25.66
CA ARG A 36 9.03 -3.20 25.70
C ARG A 36 10.26 -2.76 24.91
N TYR A 37 10.12 -1.71 24.11
CA TYR A 37 11.20 -1.04 23.39
C TYR A 37 10.90 0.46 23.42
N GLY A 38 11.75 1.25 24.07
CA GLY A 38 11.38 2.60 24.51
C GLY A 38 10.20 2.57 25.48
N ASP A 39 9.17 3.37 25.21
CA ASP A 39 7.90 3.37 25.94
C ASP A 39 6.78 2.63 25.19
N THR A 40 7.08 2.11 24.00
CA THR A 40 6.21 1.17 23.28
C THR A 40 6.23 -0.21 23.93
N MET A 41 5.05 -0.73 24.25
CA MET A 41 4.84 -2.01 24.95
C MET A 41 3.77 -2.86 24.26
N VAL A 42 4.06 -4.14 24.06
CA VAL A 42 3.16 -5.12 23.47
C VAL A 42 2.98 -6.30 24.43
N LEU A 43 1.74 -6.57 24.81
CA LEU A 43 1.37 -7.80 25.50
C LEU A 43 1.12 -8.89 24.45
N VAL A 44 1.84 -10.00 24.54
CA VAL A 44 1.65 -11.14 23.63
C VAL A 44 1.30 -12.38 24.43
N ALA A 45 0.24 -13.07 24.04
CA ALA A 45 -0.22 -14.31 24.65
C ALA A 45 -0.44 -15.39 23.58
N ALA A 46 -0.04 -16.62 23.89
CA ALA A 46 -0.21 -17.79 23.06
C ALA A 46 -0.99 -18.87 23.82
N VAL A 47 -1.95 -19.50 23.14
CA VAL A 47 -2.77 -20.60 23.66
C VAL A 47 -2.91 -21.66 22.60
N ALA A 48 -2.73 -22.93 22.96
CA ALA A 48 -2.96 -24.07 22.09
C ALA A 48 -3.88 -25.08 22.74
N ALA A 49 -4.88 -25.56 21.99
CA ALA A 49 -5.78 -26.61 22.43
C ALA A 49 -5.01 -27.87 22.88
N SER A 50 -5.61 -28.65 23.79
CA SER A 50 -5.01 -29.90 24.28
C SER A 50 -5.05 -31.01 23.23
N SER A 51 -6.03 -30.98 22.31
CA SER A 51 -6.21 -31.97 21.25
C SER A 51 -6.53 -31.28 19.91
N PRO A 52 -6.20 -31.91 18.77
CA PRO A 52 -6.62 -31.42 17.47
C PRO A 52 -8.14 -31.52 17.31
N ARG A 53 -8.73 -30.67 16.46
CA ARG A 53 -10.15 -30.80 16.10
C ARG A 53 -10.33 -32.04 15.20
N GLU A 54 -11.45 -32.75 15.35
CA GLU A 54 -11.74 -33.89 14.49
C GLU A 54 -11.93 -33.46 13.03
N GLY A 55 -11.40 -34.25 12.10
CA GLY A 55 -11.60 -34.07 10.66
C GLY A 55 -10.79 -32.96 9.99
N ILE A 56 -9.88 -32.27 10.69
CA ILE A 56 -8.98 -31.27 10.07
C ILE A 56 -7.75 -31.93 9.44
N ASP A 57 -7.38 -31.47 8.25
CA ASP A 57 -6.16 -31.87 7.54
C ASP A 57 -5.11 -30.75 7.45
N PHE A 58 -5.33 -29.63 8.14
CA PHE A 58 -4.43 -28.48 8.22
C PHE A 58 -4.14 -28.07 9.67
N PHE A 59 -3.09 -27.25 9.86
CA PHE A 59 -2.74 -26.66 11.16
C PHE A 59 -3.50 -25.33 11.39
N PRO A 60 -4.44 -25.25 12.36
CA PRO A 60 -5.22 -24.04 12.60
C PRO A 60 -4.47 -23.07 13.52
N LEU A 61 -3.48 -22.38 12.96
CA LEU A 61 -2.84 -21.22 13.59
C LEU A 61 -3.59 -19.94 13.22
N THR A 62 -4.01 -19.19 14.24
CA THR A 62 -4.57 -17.84 14.11
C THR A 62 -3.68 -16.85 14.84
N VAL A 63 -3.20 -15.84 14.14
CA VAL A 63 -2.53 -14.68 14.75
C VAL A 63 -3.44 -13.47 14.68
N GLU A 64 -3.58 -12.77 15.79
CA GLU A 64 -4.22 -11.47 15.91
C GLU A 64 -3.21 -10.45 16.41
N TYR A 65 -3.21 -9.28 15.78
CA TYR A 65 -2.48 -8.12 16.27
C TYR A 65 -3.47 -6.95 16.37
N ARG A 66 -3.51 -6.30 17.54
CA ARG A 66 -4.44 -5.22 17.83
C ARG A 66 -3.72 -3.98 18.37
N GLU A 67 -4.04 -2.84 17.78
CA GLU A 67 -3.65 -1.52 18.28
C GLU A 67 -4.87 -0.92 18.99
N SER A 68 -4.71 -0.58 20.27
CA SER A 68 -5.75 0.13 21.01
C SER A 68 -5.39 1.60 21.07
N ASN A 69 -6.34 2.51 20.82
CA ASN A 69 -6.05 3.94 20.78
C ASN A 69 -5.62 4.47 22.15
N TYR A 70 -6.02 3.81 23.24
CA TYR A 70 -5.53 4.12 24.58
C TYR A 70 -4.02 3.93 24.73
N ALA A 71 -3.38 3.09 23.90
CA ALA A 71 -1.93 2.89 23.94
C ALA A 71 -1.19 4.20 23.60
N ALA A 72 -1.80 5.06 22.79
CA ALA A 72 -1.35 6.42 22.50
C ALA A 72 -2.14 7.49 23.30
N GLY A 73 -2.90 7.10 24.33
CA GLY A 73 -3.68 8.02 25.17
C GLY A 73 -4.89 8.66 24.48
N ARG A 74 -5.47 8.02 23.46
CA ARG A 74 -6.55 8.60 22.64
C ARG A 74 -7.84 7.78 22.67
N ILE A 75 -8.96 8.46 22.41
CA ILE A 75 -10.27 7.84 22.20
C ILE A 75 -10.47 7.62 20.69
N PRO A 76 -10.98 6.46 20.24
CA PRO A 76 -11.26 6.22 18.82
C PRO A 76 -12.12 7.31 18.17
N GLY A 77 -11.73 7.72 16.96
CA GLY A 77 -12.40 8.76 16.17
C GLY A 77 -13.79 8.37 15.67
N ASN A 78 -14.08 7.06 15.58
CA ASN A 78 -15.34 6.55 15.06
C ASN A 78 -16.56 6.89 15.95
N TYR A 79 -17.75 6.78 15.36
CA TYR A 79 -19.03 7.07 16.04
C TYR A 79 -19.21 6.30 17.36
N PHE A 80 -18.70 5.08 17.43
CA PHE A 80 -18.87 4.19 18.59
C PHE A 80 -17.87 4.45 19.73
N ARG A 81 -16.83 5.27 19.51
CA ARG A 81 -15.73 5.52 20.46
C ARG A 81 -15.07 4.23 20.97
N ARG A 82 -14.98 3.23 20.09
CA ARG A 82 -14.47 1.89 20.40
C ARG A 82 -13.75 1.30 19.19
N GLU A 83 -12.65 0.60 19.42
CA GLU A 83 -11.91 -0.13 18.39
C GLU A 83 -12.83 -1.15 17.71
N GLY A 84 -12.88 -1.07 16.38
CA GLY A 84 -13.78 -1.88 15.56
C GLY A 84 -13.07 -3.08 14.92
N ARG A 85 -13.46 -3.35 13.67
CA ARG A 85 -12.80 -4.35 12.83
C ARG A 85 -11.31 -4.01 12.67
N PRO A 86 -10.43 -5.03 12.55
CA PRO A 86 -9.02 -4.79 12.32
C PRO A 86 -8.78 -3.88 11.10
N ASN A 87 -7.95 -2.86 11.26
CA ASN A 87 -7.53 -2.00 10.16
C ASN A 87 -6.45 -2.69 9.29
N GLU A 88 -6.05 -2.05 8.19
CA GLU A 88 -5.04 -2.59 7.27
C GLU A 88 -3.72 -2.90 7.99
N LYS A 89 -3.22 -1.97 8.83
CA LYS A 89 -1.96 -2.16 9.58
C LYS A 89 -2.04 -3.35 10.53
N GLU A 90 -3.17 -3.51 11.21
CA GLU A 90 -3.41 -4.62 12.14
C GLU A 90 -3.40 -5.98 11.42
N VAL A 91 -4.08 -6.07 10.27
CA VAL A 91 -4.10 -7.28 9.44
C VAL A 91 -2.71 -7.61 8.88
N LEU A 92 -1.97 -6.61 8.40
CA LEU A 92 -0.63 -6.80 7.88
C LEU A 92 0.35 -7.25 8.96
N THR A 93 0.30 -6.64 10.14
CA THR A 93 1.18 -7.00 11.25
C THR A 93 0.87 -8.40 11.77
N ALA A 94 -0.41 -8.78 11.83
CA ALA A 94 -0.79 -10.16 12.13
C ALA A 94 -0.21 -11.15 11.11
N ARG A 95 -0.22 -10.82 9.82
CA ARG A 95 0.42 -11.64 8.77
C ARG A 95 1.94 -11.67 8.90
N LEU A 96 2.55 -10.54 9.26
CA LEU A 96 3.99 -10.40 9.47
C LEU A 96 4.49 -11.27 10.63
N ILE A 97 3.66 -11.50 11.65
CA ILE A 97 3.92 -12.42 12.75
C ILE A 97 3.63 -13.87 12.33
N ASP A 98 2.51 -14.14 11.65
CA ASP A 98 2.08 -15.48 11.25
C ASP A 98 3.08 -16.17 10.33
N ARG A 99 3.53 -15.48 9.26
CA ARG A 99 4.41 -16.01 8.22
C ARG A 99 5.67 -16.68 8.78
N PRO A 100 6.47 -16.04 9.65
CA PRO A 100 7.65 -16.68 10.21
C PRO A 100 7.37 -17.69 11.33
N CYS A 101 6.22 -17.62 12.01
CA CYS A 101 5.88 -18.61 13.05
C CYS A 101 5.40 -19.95 12.45
N ARG A 102 4.54 -19.88 11.42
CA ARG A 102 3.83 -21.04 10.87
C ARG A 102 4.73 -22.23 10.46
N PRO A 103 5.86 -22.05 9.72
CA PRO A 103 6.68 -23.19 9.29
C PRO A 103 7.51 -23.81 10.42
N LEU A 104 7.59 -23.17 11.60
CA LEU A 104 8.46 -23.61 12.68
C LEU A 104 7.76 -24.46 13.74
N PHE A 105 6.45 -24.69 13.63
CA PHE A 105 5.78 -25.66 14.49
C PHE A 105 6.24 -27.08 14.16
N THR A 106 6.34 -27.92 15.19
CA THR A 106 6.73 -29.32 15.03
C THR A 106 5.79 -30.04 14.05
N GLU A 107 6.36 -30.78 13.10
CA GLU A 107 5.58 -31.50 12.09
C GLU A 107 4.54 -32.44 12.74
N GLY A 108 3.34 -32.48 12.17
CA GLY A 108 2.22 -33.26 12.71
C GLY A 108 1.42 -32.55 13.81
N PHE A 109 1.89 -31.42 14.34
CA PHE A 109 1.13 -30.62 15.29
C PHE A 109 -0.09 -29.96 14.64
N ARG A 110 -1.29 -30.34 15.06
CA ARG A 110 -2.58 -29.86 14.50
C ARG A 110 -3.51 -29.24 15.53
N ASN A 111 -3.03 -29.02 16.74
CA ASN A 111 -3.85 -28.43 17.79
C ASN A 111 -4.10 -26.96 17.43
N GLU A 112 -5.37 -26.53 17.53
CA GLU A 112 -5.72 -25.14 17.29
C GLU A 112 -4.91 -24.23 18.19
N THR A 113 -4.22 -23.27 17.58
CA THR A 113 -3.29 -22.38 18.27
C THR A 113 -3.62 -20.94 17.93
N GLN A 114 -3.71 -20.10 18.96
CA GLN A 114 -3.96 -18.69 18.83
C GLN A 114 -2.83 -17.87 19.47
N VAL A 115 -2.33 -16.88 18.73
CA VAL A 115 -1.40 -15.87 19.24
C VAL A 115 -2.08 -14.51 19.13
N ILE A 116 -2.15 -13.77 20.24
CA ILE A 116 -2.72 -12.44 20.30
C ILE A 116 -1.65 -11.47 20.77
N ALA A 117 -1.28 -10.51 19.93
CA ALA A 117 -0.41 -9.39 20.25
C ALA A 117 -1.26 -8.12 20.39
N THR A 118 -1.20 -7.46 21.54
CA THR A 118 -1.94 -6.24 21.82
C THR A 118 -0.99 -5.13 22.22
N VAL A 119 -1.00 -4.02 21.49
CA VAL A 119 -0.25 -2.82 21.85
C VAL A 119 -0.95 -2.17 23.04
N ILE A 120 -0.25 -2.09 24.16
CA ILE A 120 -0.77 -1.58 25.44
C ILE A 120 -0.16 -0.23 25.84
N SER A 121 0.96 0.16 25.22
CA SER A 121 1.58 1.47 25.30
C SER A 121 2.29 1.73 23.98
N ALA A 122 2.23 2.94 23.46
CA ALA A 122 2.90 3.33 22.22
C ALA A 122 3.50 4.72 22.39
N ASP A 123 4.81 4.81 22.17
CA ASP A 123 5.54 6.07 22.10
C ASP A 123 5.51 6.62 20.66
N PRO A 124 5.85 7.91 20.46
CA PRO A 124 5.80 8.53 19.13
C PRO A 124 6.98 8.17 18.23
N ASP A 125 7.94 7.38 18.72
CA ASP A 125 9.21 7.10 18.02
C ASP A 125 9.25 5.69 17.44
N ASN A 126 8.72 4.70 18.16
CA ASN A 126 8.96 3.28 17.93
C ASN A 126 7.73 2.53 17.42
N ASP A 127 7.85 1.93 16.23
CA ASP A 127 6.79 1.11 15.65
C ASP A 127 6.68 -0.26 16.35
N PRO A 128 5.50 -0.64 16.90
CA PRO A 128 5.33 -1.89 17.64
C PRO A 128 5.40 -3.18 16.81
N ASP A 129 5.32 -3.10 15.48
CA ASP A 129 5.13 -4.26 14.60
C ASP A 129 6.28 -5.29 14.70
N VAL A 130 7.52 -4.82 14.66
CA VAL A 130 8.72 -5.66 14.66
C VAL A 130 8.95 -6.31 16.02
N ILE A 131 8.73 -5.57 17.12
CA ILE A 131 8.89 -6.12 18.47
C ILE A 131 7.76 -7.12 18.80
N ALA A 132 6.59 -6.98 18.17
CA ALA A 132 5.50 -7.95 18.30
C ALA A 132 5.87 -9.32 17.72
N ILE A 133 6.71 -9.39 16.67
CA ILE A 133 7.25 -10.67 16.14
C ILE A 133 8.08 -11.36 17.22
N THR A 134 9.03 -10.64 17.82
CA THR A 134 9.88 -11.18 18.89
C THR A 134 9.05 -11.54 20.13
N GLY A 135 8.00 -10.78 20.45
CA GLY A 135 7.06 -11.10 21.51
C GLY A 135 6.23 -12.36 21.26
N ALA A 136 5.75 -12.56 20.03
CA ALA A 136 5.07 -13.79 19.62
C ALA A 136 5.99 -15.01 19.73
N SER A 137 7.24 -14.86 19.28
CA SER A 137 8.26 -15.88 19.48
C SER A 137 8.46 -16.21 20.95
N CYS A 138 8.64 -15.21 21.82
CA CYS A 138 8.82 -15.45 23.24
C CYS A 138 7.58 -16.11 23.87
N ALA A 139 6.36 -15.69 23.51
CA ALA A 139 5.14 -16.31 24.01
C ALA A 139 5.01 -17.79 23.61
N LEU A 140 5.34 -18.14 22.36
CA LEU A 140 5.32 -19.53 21.88
C LEU A 140 6.50 -20.34 22.44
N TYR A 141 7.70 -19.80 22.35
CA TYR A 141 8.94 -20.48 22.71
C TYR A 141 9.06 -20.71 24.22
N LEU A 142 8.63 -19.75 25.04
CA LEU A 142 8.62 -19.84 26.51
C LEU A 142 7.33 -20.50 27.07
N SER A 143 6.64 -21.30 26.25
CA SER A 143 5.50 -22.14 26.63
C SER A 143 5.80 -23.62 26.41
N ASP A 144 4.87 -24.49 26.81
CA ASP A 144 4.91 -25.91 26.49
C ASP A 144 4.50 -26.22 25.03
N ILE A 145 4.03 -25.23 24.26
CA ILE A 145 3.63 -25.40 22.86
C ILE A 145 4.83 -25.89 22.02
N PRO A 146 4.67 -26.90 21.13
CA PRO A 146 5.71 -27.50 20.28
C PRO A 146 6.34 -26.58 19.22
N PHE A 147 6.97 -25.51 19.69
CA PHE A 147 7.70 -24.51 18.92
C PHE A 147 9.19 -24.63 19.29
N PRO A 148 9.98 -25.43 18.54
CA PRO A 148 11.35 -25.82 18.92
C PRO A 148 12.41 -24.73 18.74
N ASN A 149 12.19 -23.77 17.84
CA ASN A 149 13.18 -22.75 17.50
C ASN A 149 12.58 -21.34 17.65
N PRO A 150 13.23 -20.42 18.40
CA PRO A 150 12.77 -19.05 18.47
C PRO A 150 13.04 -18.31 17.15
N ILE A 151 12.23 -17.29 16.90
CA ILE A 151 12.46 -16.28 15.86
C ILE A 151 12.62 -14.90 16.47
N ALA A 152 13.19 -13.98 15.72
CA ALA A 152 13.16 -12.56 16.03
C ALA A 152 12.87 -11.75 14.79
N GLY A 153 12.27 -10.57 14.98
CA GLY A 153 12.06 -9.58 13.93
C GLY A 153 12.97 -8.37 14.14
N VAL A 154 13.49 -7.80 13.05
CA VAL A 154 14.16 -6.49 13.03
C VAL A 154 13.72 -5.69 11.80
N ARG A 155 13.82 -4.36 11.88
CA ARG A 155 13.66 -3.46 10.74
C ARG A 155 14.99 -2.78 10.43
N VAL A 156 15.28 -2.59 9.15
CA VAL A 156 16.48 -1.92 8.66
C VAL A 156 16.09 -0.73 7.79
N GLY A 157 16.61 0.44 8.15
CA GLY A 157 16.59 1.67 7.38
C GLY A 157 17.89 1.90 6.61
N LEU A 158 17.87 2.75 5.59
CA LEU A 158 19.04 3.28 4.90
C LEU A 158 18.93 4.80 4.81
N ILE A 159 19.70 5.50 5.65
CA ILE A 159 19.67 6.97 5.80
C ILE A 159 21.09 7.48 5.55
N ASP A 160 21.25 8.43 4.62
CA ASP A 160 22.56 8.97 4.22
C ASP A 160 23.62 7.89 3.91
N GLY A 161 23.18 6.79 3.28
CA GLY A 161 24.04 5.65 2.94
C GLY A 161 24.44 4.75 4.11
N ARG A 162 23.85 4.94 5.30
CA ARG A 162 24.11 4.13 6.50
C ARG A 162 22.90 3.30 6.87
N TYR A 163 23.14 2.04 7.22
CA TYR A 163 22.10 1.16 7.73
C TYR A 163 21.78 1.46 9.19
N VAL A 164 20.48 1.58 9.50
CA VAL A 164 19.97 1.84 10.85
C VAL A 164 19.05 0.69 11.27
N ILE A 165 19.26 0.13 12.47
CA ILE A 165 18.43 -0.95 13.03
C ILE A 165 17.30 -0.35 13.84
N ASN A 166 16.08 -0.82 13.58
CA ASN A 166 14.82 -0.36 14.14
C ASN A 166 14.72 1.18 14.13
N PRO A 167 14.79 1.80 12.94
CA PRO A 167 14.69 3.26 12.82
C PRO A 167 13.35 3.77 13.36
N THR A 168 13.37 4.97 13.95
CA THR A 168 12.17 5.65 14.44
C THR A 168 11.19 6.01 13.32
N TYR A 169 9.98 6.44 13.65
CA TYR A 169 9.01 6.94 12.67
C TYR A 169 9.59 8.06 11.78
N ASP A 170 10.35 9.00 12.36
CA ASP A 170 10.98 10.10 11.63
C ASP A 170 12.15 9.62 10.76
N GLU A 171 13.05 8.81 11.33
CA GLU A 171 14.16 8.21 10.58
C GLU A 171 13.67 7.39 9.37
N ARG A 172 12.53 6.69 9.50
CA ARG A 172 11.93 5.96 8.37
C ARG A 172 11.40 6.84 7.26
N ARG A 173 10.98 8.07 7.54
CA ARG A 173 10.50 9.02 6.51
C ARG A 173 11.65 9.51 5.65
N GLU A 174 12.83 9.65 6.23
CA GLU A 174 14.06 10.04 5.55
C GLU A 174 14.77 8.85 4.89
N SER A 175 14.40 7.64 5.28
CA SER A 175 15.02 6.41 4.80
C SER A 175 14.62 6.04 3.38
N ARG A 176 15.62 5.65 2.58
CA ARG A 176 15.43 5.07 1.24
C ARG A 176 15.01 3.59 1.25
N LEU A 177 15.10 2.95 2.40
CA LEU A 177 14.77 1.53 2.60
C LEU A 177 13.95 1.35 3.87
N ASN A 178 12.85 0.60 3.79
CA ASN A 178 12.13 0.10 4.95
C ASN A 178 12.02 -1.40 4.80
N LEU A 179 13.00 -2.12 5.36
CA LEU A 179 13.13 -3.56 5.26
C LEU A 179 12.78 -4.20 6.61
N ILE A 180 11.76 -5.03 6.67
CA ILE A 180 11.46 -5.87 7.84
C ILE A 180 11.88 -7.30 7.54
N VAL A 181 12.62 -7.89 8.48
CA VAL A 181 13.15 -9.25 8.37
C VAL A 181 12.79 -10.01 9.63
N ALA A 182 12.31 -11.24 9.47
CA ALA A 182 12.17 -12.18 10.57
C ALA A 182 12.89 -13.49 10.23
N GLY A 183 13.47 -14.13 11.24
CA GLY A 183 14.22 -15.36 11.03
C GLY A 183 14.57 -16.09 12.32
N THR A 184 15.16 -17.26 12.15
CA THR A 184 15.76 -18.05 13.23
C THR A 184 17.24 -17.66 13.39
N GLU A 185 17.93 -18.32 14.32
CA GLU A 185 19.39 -18.19 14.43
C GLU A 185 20.13 -18.56 13.14
N GLU A 186 19.58 -19.49 12.35
CA GLU A 186 20.27 -20.13 11.23
C GLU A 186 19.87 -19.53 9.88
N ALA A 187 18.64 -19.03 9.75
CA ALA A 187 18.12 -18.58 8.46
C ALA A 187 17.11 -17.44 8.59
N ILE A 188 17.06 -16.62 7.55
CA ILE A 188 15.95 -15.71 7.31
C ILE A 188 14.73 -16.57 6.93
N VAL A 189 13.57 -16.24 7.50
CA VAL A 189 12.31 -16.96 7.24
C VAL A 189 11.34 -16.08 6.46
N MET A 190 11.34 -14.77 6.72
CA MET A 190 10.41 -13.85 6.09
C MET A 190 11.06 -12.47 5.87
N VAL A 191 10.77 -11.87 4.72
CA VAL A 191 11.15 -10.50 4.37
C VAL A 191 9.94 -9.74 3.84
N GLU A 192 9.84 -8.48 4.23
CA GLU A 192 8.88 -7.51 3.70
C GLU A 192 9.59 -6.15 3.56
N ALA A 193 9.68 -5.59 2.36
CA ALA A 193 10.43 -4.36 2.10
C ALA A 193 9.69 -3.38 1.19
N GLY A 194 9.87 -2.09 1.48
CA GLY A 194 9.68 -0.99 0.54
C GLY A 194 10.97 -0.21 0.37
N ALA A 195 11.21 0.31 -0.82
CA ALA A 195 12.43 1.03 -1.13
C ALA A 195 12.23 2.11 -2.19
N GLN A 196 13.11 3.11 -2.18
CA GLN A 196 13.18 4.18 -3.19
C GLN A 196 14.33 3.89 -4.16
N GLY A 197 14.14 2.89 -5.02
CA GLY A 197 15.09 2.52 -6.07
C GLY A 197 16.47 2.11 -5.52
N VAL A 198 16.51 1.13 -4.62
CA VAL A 198 17.78 0.60 -4.08
C VAL A 198 18.29 -0.55 -4.95
N SER A 199 19.61 -0.75 -5.01
CA SER A 199 20.18 -1.85 -5.79
C SER A 199 19.98 -3.21 -5.10
N GLU A 200 20.12 -4.29 -5.85
CA GLU A 200 20.12 -5.65 -5.33
C GLU A 200 21.21 -5.86 -4.26
N GLU A 201 22.39 -5.27 -4.43
CA GLU A 201 23.52 -5.36 -3.49
C GLU A 201 23.19 -4.71 -2.14
N ILE A 202 22.65 -3.49 -2.16
CA ILE A 202 22.20 -2.78 -0.96
C ILE A 202 21.17 -3.61 -0.19
N MET A 203 20.28 -4.29 -0.91
CA MET A 203 19.27 -5.15 -0.32
C MET A 203 19.89 -6.38 0.36
N VAL A 204 20.86 -7.05 -0.28
CA VAL A 204 21.57 -8.20 0.31
C VAL A 204 22.34 -7.78 1.56
N GLU A 205 23.06 -6.66 1.53
CA GLU A 205 23.79 -6.14 2.69
C GLU A 205 22.85 -5.89 3.88
N ALA A 206 21.69 -5.28 3.62
CA ALA A 206 20.66 -5.03 4.64
C ALA A 206 20.10 -6.33 5.23
N LEU A 207 19.83 -7.35 4.40
CA LEU A 207 19.38 -8.67 4.83
C LEU A 207 20.39 -9.36 5.75
N MET A 208 21.67 -9.30 5.40
CA MET A 208 22.75 -9.90 6.19
C MET A 208 22.95 -9.19 7.53
N LEU A 209 22.85 -7.86 7.54
CA LEU A 209 22.87 -7.07 8.78
C LEU A 209 21.68 -7.43 9.68
N ALA A 210 20.47 -7.53 9.11
CA ALA A 210 19.28 -7.92 9.84
C ALA A 210 19.44 -9.32 10.47
N HIS A 211 19.91 -10.30 9.70
CA HIS A 211 20.09 -11.68 10.17
C HIS A 211 21.09 -11.77 11.33
N LYS A 212 22.16 -10.96 11.30
CA LYS A 212 23.13 -10.88 12.41
C LYS A 212 22.46 -10.44 13.72
N GLU A 213 21.57 -9.45 13.67
CA GLU A 213 20.83 -8.98 14.84
C GLU A 213 19.80 -10.02 15.31
N ILE A 214 19.08 -10.64 14.38
CA ILE A 214 18.13 -11.74 14.64
C ILE A 214 18.83 -12.90 15.36
N ASN A 215 20.02 -13.31 14.89
CA ASN A 215 20.81 -14.36 15.52
C ASN A 215 21.09 -14.06 17.00
N ARG A 216 21.49 -12.83 17.32
CA ARG A 216 21.73 -12.38 18.70
C ARG A 216 20.46 -12.45 19.55
N LEU A 217 19.31 -12.00 19.02
CA LEU A 217 18.02 -12.04 19.71
C LEU A 217 17.51 -13.47 19.94
N CYS A 218 17.70 -14.38 18.97
CA CYS A 218 17.32 -15.78 19.10
C CYS A 218 18.16 -16.50 20.17
N ARG A 219 19.47 -16.24 20.23
CA ARG A 219 20.34 -16.77 21.29
C ARG A 219 19.91 -16.31 22.68
N TRP A 220 19.59 -15.03 22.81
CA TRP A 220 19.06 -14.47 24.05
C TRP A 220 17.74 -15.15 24.46
N GLN A 221 16.80 -15.37 23.55
CA GLN A 221 15.58 -16.13 23.85
C GLN A 221 15.87 -17.57 24.34
N LYS A 222 16.89 -18.24 23.80
CA LYS A 222 17.34 -19.56 24.28
C LYS A 222 17.87 -19.51 25.72
N GLU A 223 18.49 -18.41 26.14
CA GLU A 223 18.90 -18.20 27.54
C GLU A 223 17.68 -18.05 28.46
N LEU A 224 16.67 -17.28 28.04
CA LEU A 224 15.40 -17.16 28.77
C LEU A 224 14.69 -18.50 28.93
N TYR A 225 14.64 -19.31 27.87
CA TYR A 225 14.05 -20.65 27.88
C TYR A 225 14.74 -21.57 28.89
N LYS A 226 16.08 -21.59 28.89
CA LYS A 226 16.87 -22.36 29.87
C LYS A 226 16.58 -21.92 31.31
N ALA A 227 16.43 -20.62 31.56
CA ALA A 227 16.15 -20.08 32.88
C ALA A 227 14.75 -20.44 33.44
N LEU A 228 13.82 -20.81 32.56
CA LEU A 228 12.44 -21.19 32.90
C LEU A 228 12.21 -22.71 32.99
N GLU A 229 13.19 -23.52 32.58
CA GLU A 229 13.16 -25.00 32.69
C GLU A 229 11.88 -25.63 32.09
N ILE A 230 11.49 -25.17 30.90
CA ILE A 230 10.24 -25.56 30.25
C ILE A 230 10.38 -26.91 29.53
N GLU A 231 9.36 -27.74 29.65
CA GLU A 231 9.20 -28.97 28.87
C GLU A 231 8.14 -28.78 27.77
N LYS A 232 8.45 -29.19 26.54
CA LYS A 232 7.54 -29.09 25.40
C LYS A 232 6.56 -30.26 25.39
N ARG A 233 5.32 -30.03 24.95
CA ARG A 233 4.35 -31.08 24.66
C ARG A 233 4.93 -32.04 23.63
N ALA A 234 4.76 -33.34 23.86
CA ALA A 234 5.11 -34.34 22.88
C ALA A 234 4.17 -34.24 21.66
N VAL A 235 4.73 -34.41 20.46
CA VAL A 235 3.96 -34.55 19.22
C VAL A 235 4.21 -35.95 18.69
N GLU A 236 3.15 -36.73 18.53
CA GLU A 236 3.25 -38.07 17.96
C GLU A 236 3.55 -37.97 16.46
N ALA A 237 4.75 -38.40 16.08
CA ALA A 237 5.08 -38.58 14.67
C ALA A 237 4.29 -39.76 14.12
N GLN A 238 3.58 -39.56 13.01
CA GLN A 238 2.95 -40.63 12.26
C GLN A 238 3.81 -40.91 11.02
N PRO A 239 4.78 -41.84 11.06
CA PRO A 239 5.61 -42.13 9.90
C PRO A 239 4.79 -42.67 8.72
N LEU A 240 5.32 -42.54 7.52
CA LEU A 240 4.72 -43.17 6.34
C LEU A 240 4.89 -44.70 6.41
N ASN A 241 3.93 -45.44 5.86
CA ASN A 241 4.07 -46.88 5.70
C ASN A 241 4.94 -47.18 4.47
N GLU A 242 6.18 -47.62 4.70
CA GLU A 242 7.18 -47.91 3.65
C GLU A 242 6.72 -48.96 2.64
N GLU A 243 5.96 -49.98 3.07
CA GLU A 243 5.44 -51.01 2.18
C GLU A 243 4.40 -50.43 1.22
N MET A 244 3.45 -49.66 1.76
CA MET A 244 2.45 -48.94 0.95
C MET A 244 3.09 -47.89 0.04
N LEU A 245 4.15 -47.22 0.50
CA LEU A 245 4.90 -46.26 -0.30
C LEU A 245 5.49 -46.92 -1.54
N GLY A 246 6.22 -48.03 -1.36
CA GLY A 246 6.80 -48.79 -2.48
C GLY A 246 5.78 -49.48 -3.38
N GLU A 247 4.59 -49.82 -2.87
CA GLU A 247 3.46 -50.30 -3.68
C GLU A 247 2.89 -49.18 -4.57
N ILE A 248 2.54 -48.04 -3.97
CA ILE A 248 1.91 -46.92 -4.67
C ILE A 248 2.87 -46.32 -5.70
N GLU A 249 4.15 -46.14 -5.35
CA GLU A 249 5.16 -45.62 -6.27
C GLU A 249 5.29 -46.51 -7.52
N ARG A 250 5.34 -47.83 -7.33
CA ARG A 250 5.50 -48.79 -8.44
C ARG A 250 4.29 -48.82 -9.38
N ASN A 251 3.09 -48.77 -8.81
CA ASN A 251 1.84 -48.92 -9.57
C ASN A 251 1.40 -47.61 -10.22
N TYR A 252 1.69 -46.47 -9.59
CA TYR A 252 1.12 -45.17 -9.97
C TYR A 252 2.16 -44.08 -10.24
N GLY A 253 3.43 -44.25 -9.86
CA GLY A 253 4.46 -43.20 -9.93
C GLY A 253 4.67 -42.62 -11.33
N GLU A 254 4.76 -43.46 -12.37
CA GLU A 254 4.90 -42.99 -13.76
C GLU A 254 3.65 -42.26 -14.26
N ARG A 255 2.45 -42.74 -13.90
CA ARG A 255 1.18 -42.05 -14.22
C ARG A 255 1.07 -40.71 -13.49
N LEU A 256 1.53 -40.65 -12.25
CA LEU A 256 1.56 -39.42 -11.45
C LEU A 256 2.54 -38.40 -12.07
N ARG A 257 3.74 -38.83 -12.46
CA ARG A 257 4.71 -37.98 -13.16
C ARG A 257 4.15 -37.43 -14.47
N ALA A 258 3.51 -38.26 -15.29
CA ALA A 258 2.85 -37.82 -16.51
C ALA A 258 1.70 -36.82 -16.22
N SER A 259 0.95 -37.03 -15.14
CA SER A 259 -0.14 -36.13 -14.74
C SER A 259 0.35 -34.77 -14.23
N LEU A 260 1.56 -34.71 -13.65
CA LEU A 260 2.20 -33.48 -13.19
C LEU A 260 2.75 -32.61 -14.33
N ASP A 261 2.96 -33.19 -15.51
CA ASP A 261 3.41 -32.46 -16.69
C ASP A 261 2.29 -31.56 -17.22
N THR A 262 2.50 -30.25 -17.17
CA THR A 262 1.53 -29.25 -17.64
C THR A 262 1.82 -28.76 -19.06
N SER A 263 2.93 -29.18 -19.68
CA SER A 263 3.39 -28.60 -20.95
C SER A 263 2.43 -28.84 -22.12
N GLU A 264 1.78 -30.01 -22.18
CA GLU A 264 0.84 -30.36 -23.26
C GLU A 264 -0.63 -30.08 -22.94
N GLN A 265 -1.02 -30.18 -21.66
CA GLN A 265 -2.44 -30.19 -21.23
C GLN A 265 -2.88 -28.95 -20.44
N GLY A 266 -1.95 -28.10 -20.00
CA GLY A 266 -2.24 -26.93 -19.16
C GLY A 266 -2.60 -27.27 -17.71
N LYS A 267 -2.82 -26.24 -16.88
CA LYS A 267 -2.98 -26.39 -15.42
C LYS A 267 -4.23 -27.18 -15.03
N GLN A 268 -5.39 -26.83 -15.58
CA GLN A 268 -6.67 -27.39 -15.14
C GLN A 268 -6.78 -28.89 -15.46
N ALA A 269 -6.35 -29.31 -16.66
CA ALA A 269 -6.37 -30.71 -17.05
C ALA A 269 -5.40 -31.55 -16.21
N SER A 270 -4.19 -31.03 -15.94
CA SER A 270 -3.23 -31.67 -15.04
C SER A 270 -3.82 -31.88 -13.63
N TYR A 271 -4.46 -30.86 -13.06
CA TYR A 271 -5.06 -30.96 -11.72
C TYR A 271 -6.20 -31.99 -11.69
N ALA A 272 -7.07 -32.00 -12.70
CA ALA A 272 -8.13 -33.00 -12.81
C ALA A 272 -7.57 -34.43 -12.94
N ALA A 273 -6.48 -34.62 -13.68
CA ALA A 273 -5.81 -35.92 -13.82
C ALA A 273 -5.18 -36.38 -12.48
N ILE A 274 -4.53 -35.47 -11.75
CA ILE A 274 -3.94 -35.75 -10.43
C ILE A 274 -5.04 -36.12 -9.43
N ASP A 275 -6.16 -35.39 -9.40
CA ASP A 275 -7.27 -35.67 -8.48
C ASP A 275 -7.96 -37.00 -8.79
N ALA A 276 -8.15 -37.33 -10.07
CA ALA A 276 -8.68 -38.61 -10.49
C ALA A 276 -7.74 -39.76 -10.08
N LEU A 277 -6.43 -39.59 -10.27
CA LEU A 277 -5.43 -40.59 -9.88
C LEU A 277 -5.36 -40.75 -8.35
N LYS A 278 -5.44 -39.65 -7.60
CA LYS A 278 -5.48 -39.67 -6.14
C LYS A 278 -6.70 -40.44 -5.63
N LYS A 279 -7.85 -40.21 -6.25
CA LYS A 279 -9.09 -40.95 -5.94
C LYS A 279 -8.92 -42.44 -6.21
N GLU A 280 -8.37 -42.81 -7.36
CA GLU A 280 -8.08 -44.21 -7.72
C GLU A 280 -7.15 -44.88 -6.71
N VAL A 281 -6.09 -44.21 -6.27
CA VAL A 281 -5.14 -44.72 -5.26
C VAL A 281 -5.81 -44.91 -3.89
N VAL A 282 -6.73 -44.02 -3.49
CA VAL A 282 -7.48 -44.17 -2.23
C VAL A 282 -8.50 -45.30 -2.34
N GLU A 283 -9.15 -45.45 -3.49
CA GLU A 283 -10.17 -46.46 -3.76
C GLU A 283 -9.59 -47.88 -3.94
N SER A 284 -8.29 -48.02 -4.21
CA SER A 284 -7.62 -49.33 -4.25
C SER A 284 -7.58 -50.02 -2.88
N TYR A 285 -7.74 -49.27 -1.79
CA TYR A 285 -7.86 -49.79 -0.43
C TYR A 285 -9.35 -49.94 -0.02
N PRO A 286 -9.73 -51.01 0.71
CA PRO A 286 -11.11 -51.25 1.14
C PRO A 286 -11.74 -50.09 1.94
N GLU A 287 -13.07 -49.90 1.82
CA GLU A 287 -13.79 -48.79 2.46
C GLU A 287 -13.77 -48.82 3.98
N ASP A 288 -13.75 -50.02 4.56
CA ASP A 288 -13.69 -50.28 6.00
C ASP A 288 -12.31 -49.98 6.60
N LYS A 289 -11.26 -49.86 5.76
CA LYS A 289 -9.89 -49.57 6.20
C LYS A 289 -9.56 -48.08 6.12
N ILE A 290 -10.22 -47.30 6.96
CA ILE A 290 -10.10 -45.83 7.02
C ILE A 290 -8.64 -45.37 7.18
N GLU A 291 -7.88 -45.98 8.09
CA GLU A 291 -6.48 -45.61 8.33
C GLU A 291 -5.59 -45.84 7.11
N GLN A 292 -5.79 -46.95 6.38
CA GLN A 292 -5.03 -47.23 5.16
C GLN A 292 -5.37 -46.21 4.05
N ARG A 293 -6.64 -45.83 3.92
CA ARG A 293 -7.06 -44.78 2.98
C ARG A 293 -6.45 -43.41 3.30
N LEU A 294 -6.41 -43.03 4.57
CA LEU A 294 -5.75 -41.80 5.02
C LEU A 294 -4.23 -41.85 4.79
N MET A 295 -3.60 -43.00 5.04
CA MET A 295 -2.18 -43.22 4.77
C MET A 295 -1.88 -43.17 3.27
N ALA A 296 -2.71 -43.79 2.42
CA ALA A 296 -2.59 -43.74 0.96
C ALA A 296 -2.70 -42.31 0.43
N LYS A 297 -3.64 -41.50 0.97
CA LYS A 297 -3.75 -40.07 0.65
C LYS A 297 -2.45 -39.32 0.96
N ARG A 298 -1.88 -39.52 2.16
CA ARG A 298 -0.61 -38.92 2.57
C ARG A 298 0.57 -39.36 1.71
N ILE A 299 0.68 -40.65 1.43
CA ILE A 299 1.73 -41.22 0.58
C ILE A 299 1.65 -40.64 -0.83
N PHE A 300 0.45 -40.52 -1.40
CA PHE A 300 0.25 -39.91 -2.71
C PHE A 300 0.73 -38.45 -2.73
N ASP A 301 0.36 -37.66 -1.72
CA ASP A 301 0.82 -36.27 -1.61
C ASP A 301 2.34 -36.17 -1.42
N HIS A 302 2.94 -37.09 -0.67
CA HIS A 302 4.39 -37.19 -0.50
C HIS A 302 5.12 -37.54 -1.81
N LEU A 303 4.66 -38.57 -2.54
CA LEU A 303 5.23 -38.97 -3.83
C LEU A 303 5.13 -37.84 -4.86
N LYS A 304 4.02 -37.13 -4.87
CA LYS A 304 3.83 -35.96 -5.75
C LYS A 304 4.89 -34.88 -5.48
N GLU A 305 5.15 -34.57 -4.21
CA GLU A 305 6.21 -33.64 -3.83
C GLU A 305 7.61 -34.17 -4.19
N GLN A 306 7.90 -35.45 -3.89
CA GLN A 306 9.18 -36.07 -4.25
C GLN A 306 9.44 -36.04 -5.76
N ILE A 307 8.45 -36.39 -6.59
CA ILE A 307 8.56 -36.38 -8.05
C ILE A 307 8.81 -34.94 -8.55
N PHE A 308 8.08 -33.95 -8.02
CA PHE A 308 8.31 -32.55 -8.37
C PHE A 308 9.75 -32.12 -8.07
N ARG A 309 10.25 -32.44 -6.87
CA ARG A 309 11.62 -32.09 -6.46
C ARG A 309 12.68 -32.81 -7.29
N ASP A 310 12.47 -34.09 -7.62
CA ASP A 310 13.37 -34.86 -8.49
C ASP A 310 13.46 -34.26 -9.90
N ASP A 311 12.31 -33.90 -10.49
CA ASP A 311 12.26 -33.30 -11.83
C ASP A 311 13.02 -31.96 -11.87
N ILE A 312 12.88 -31.12 -10.84
CA ILE A 312 13.56 -29.83 -10.74
C ILE A 312 15.06 -30.00 -10.43
N LEU A 313 15.42 -30.74 -9.38
CA LEU A 313 16.78 -30.79 -8.88
C LEU A 313 17.69 -31.72 -9.68
N ASN A 314 17.19 -32.90 -10.08
CA ASN A 314 17.98 -33.91 -10.77
C ASN A 314 17.78 -33.86 -12.29
N LYS A 315 16.53 -33.82 -12.77
CA LYS A 315 16.26 -33.79 -14.23
C LYS A 315 16.33 -32.40 -14.84
N ARG A 316 16.42 -31.35 -14.02
CA ARG A 316 16.55 -29.95 -14.44
C ARG A 316 15.40 -29.52 -15.37
N ARG A 317 14.19 -30.00 -15.09
CA ARG A 317 12.98 -29.81 -15.90
C ARG A 317 11.84 -29.23 -15.06
N ARG A 318 11.19 -28.18 -15.56
CA ARG A 318 9.94 -27.63 -14.98
C ARG A 318 8.72 -28.39 -15.47
N LEU A 319 7.62 -28.32 -14.73
CA LEU A 319 6.36 -28.98 -15.06
C LEU A 319 5.79 -28.56 -16.42
N ASP A 320 5.99 -27.29 -16.80
CA ASP A 320 5.55 -26.75 -18.09
C ASP A 320 6.64 -26.79 -19.18
N GLY A 321 7.77 -27.41 -18.89
CA GLY A 321 8.89 -27.55 -19.84
C GLY A 321 9.76 -26.30 -20.02
N ARG A 322 9.46 -25.18 -19.33
CA ARG A 322 10.28 -23.96 -19.42
C ARG A 322 11.69 -24.16 -18.87
N ARG A 323 12.63 -23.34 -19.35
CA ARG A 323 13.92 -23.14 -18.67
C ARG A 323 13.70 -22.43 -17.32
N PHE A 324 14.67 -22.55 -16.42
CA PHE A 324 14.57 -21.99 -15.07
C PHE A 324 14.53 -20.45 -15.06
N SER A 325 15.17 -19.80 -16.03
CA SER A 325 15.16 -18.35 -16.18
C SER A 325 14.08 -17.83 -17.12
N GLU A 326 13.23 -18.70 -17.67
CA GLU A 326 12.27 -18.36 -18.71
C GLU A 326 10.94 -17.87 -18.12
N ILE A 327 10.51 -16.71 -18.60
CA ILE A 327 9.24 -16.08 -18.24
C ILE A 327 8.15 -16.54 -19.22
N ARG A 328 6.92 -16.70 -18.72
CA ARG A 328 5.76 -17.06 -19.57
C ARG A 328 5.46 -15.94 -20.57
N PRO A 329 4.73 -16.24 -21.67
CA PRO A 329 4.30 -15.22 -22.62
C PRO A 329 3.56 -14.07 -21.91
N ILE A 330 3.86 -12.83 -22.30
CA ILE A 330 3.26 -11.61 -21.75
C ILE A 330 2.44 -10.94 -22.85
N THR A 331 1.22 -10.54 -22.52
CA THR A 331 0.42 -9.61 -23.33
C THR A 331 -0.05 -8.46 -22.45
N CYS A 332 0.00 -7.27 -23.03
CA CYS A 332 -0.35 -6.03 -22.37
C CYS A 332 -1.29 -5.24 -23.28
N GLU A 333 -2.44 -4.83 -22.74
CA GLU A 333 -3.36 -3.91 -23.39
C GLU A 333 -3.63 -2.73 -22.45
N VAL A 334 -3.80 -1.53 -22.99
CA VAL A 334 -4.16 -0.31 -22.25
C VAL A 334 -5.40 0.34 -22.87
N GLY A 335 -6.16 1.12 -22.10
CA GLY A 335 -7.38 1.77 -22.59
C GLY A 335 -8.50 0.80 -22.98
N TRP A 336 -8.48 -0.42 -22.45
CA TRP A 336 -9.44 -1.48 -22.76
C TRP A 336 -10.86 -1.16 -22.25
N LEU A 337 -10.97 -0.50 -21.09
CA LEU A 337 -12.26 -0.10 -20.51
C LEU A 337 -12.65 1.31 -20.96
N PRO A 338 -13.83 1.51 -21.58
CA PRO A 338 -14.15 2.74 -22.30
C PRO A 338 -14.49 3.95 -21.42
N ARG A 339 -14.77 3.76 -20.13
CA ARG A 339 -15.31 4.80 -19.24
C ARG A 339 -14.41 5.19 -18.08
N VAL A 340 -13.33 4.46 -17.87
CA VAL A 340 -12.43 4.67 -16.73
C VAL A 340 -11.32 5.65 -17.09
N HIS A 341 -10.62 6.17 -16.09
CA HIS A 341 -9.59 7.19 -16.36
C HIS A 341 -8.34 6.56 -16.96
N GLY A 342 -7.93 5.39 -16.47
CA GLY A 342 -6.96 4.53 -17.15
C GLY A 342 -7.27 3.06 -16.88
N SER A 343 -6.91 2.19 -17.82
CA SER A 343 -7.09 0.75 -17.67
C SER A 343 -5.97 -0.02 -18.31
N SER A 344 -5.77 -1.24 -17.82
CA SER A 344 -4.92 -2.22 -18.47
C SER A 344 -5.48 -3.64 -18.31
N LEU A 345 -5.23 -4.46 -19.31
CA LEU A 345 -5.30 -5.91 -19.21
C LEU A 345 -3.89 -6.46 -19.31
N PHE A 346 -3.33 -6.92 -18.19
CA PHE A 346 -2.00 -7.53 -18.14
C PHE A 346 -2.14 -9.03 -17.98
N THR A 347 -1.58 -9.79 -18.91
CA THR A 347 -1.58 -11.25 -18.87
C THR A 347 -0.15 -11.78 -18.95
N ARG A 348 0.23 -12.69 -18.05
CA ARG A 348 1.50 -13.41 -18.05
C ARG A 348 1.25 -14.91 -17.86
N GLY A 349 1.31 -15.67 -18.94
CA GLY A 349 0.82 -17.05 -18.98
C GLY A 349 -0.64 -17.11 -18.51
N GLU A 350 -0.96 -18.05 -17.63
CA GLU A 350 -2.30 -18.19 -17.01
C GLU A 350 -2.47 -17.30 -15.75
N THR A 351 -1.90 -16.09 -15.75
CA THR A 351 -2.09 -15.10 -14.70
C THR A 351 -2.48 -13.78 -15.32
N GLN A 352 -3.69 -13.30 -15.02
CA GLN A 352 -4.28 -12.15 -15.66
C GLN A 352 -4.89 -11.20 -14.63
N ALA A 353 -4.68 -9.90 -14.84
CA ALA A 353 -5.27 -8.84 -14.03
C ALA A 353 -5.90 -7.78 -14.93
N ILE A 354 -7.18 -7.49 -14.68
CA ILE A 354 -7.80 -6.25 -15.12
C ILE A 354 -7.45 -5.21 -14.06
N VAL A 355 -6.77 -4.14 -14.46
CA VAL A 355 -6.37 -3.08 -13.54
C VAL A 355 -6.92 -1.75 -14.01
N THR A 356 -7.55 -1.02 -13.10
CA THR A 356 -8.18 0.28 -13.37
C THR A 356 -7.56 1.36 -12.49
N ALA A 357 -7.25 2.50 -13.08
CA ALA A 357 -6.90 3.73 -12.39
C ALA A 357 -8.07 4.71 -12.42
N THR A 358 -8.39 5.27 -11.25
CA THR A 358 -9.38 6.33 -11.05
C THR A 358 -8.72 7.49 -10.34
N LEU A 359 -8.98 8.70 -10.86
CA LEU A 359 -8.47 9.96 -10.34
C LEU A 359 -9.59 10.71 -9.65
N GLY A 360 -9.33 11.20 -8.44
CA GLY A 360 -10.28 11.92 -7.60
C GLY A 360 -9.66 13.16 -6.99
N THR A 361 -10.47 13.83 -6.19
CA THR A 361 -10.15 15.06 -5.46
C THR A 361 -9.66 14.75 -4.04
N LYS A 362 -9.24 15.76 -3.28
CA LYS A 362 -8.86 15.62 -1.87
C LYS A 362 -9.99 15.09 -0.96
N GLU A 363 -11.25 15.29 -1.36
CA GLU A 363 -12.40 14.70 -0.65
C GLU A 363 -12.46 13.17 -0.76
N ASP A 364 -11.84 12.60 -1.79
CA ASP A 364 -11.82 11.16 -2.05
C ASP A 364 -10.67 10.45 -1.31
N GLU A 365 -9.83 11.19 -0.56
CA GLU A 365 -8.77 10.63 0.26
C GLU A 365 -9.33 9.75 1.38
N GLN A 366 -8.62 8.67 1.67
CA GLN A 366 -9.03 7.76 2.73
C GLN A 366 -8.52 8.27 4.08
N PHE A 367 -9.45 8.48 5.01
CA PHE A 367 -9.13 8.69 6.42
C PHE A 367 -8.70 7.37 7.07
N ILE A 368 -7.58 7.41 7.78
CA ILE A 368 -6.98 6.28 8.48
C ILE A 368 -6.69 6.73 9.92
N ASP A 369 -7.11 5.91 10.86
CA ASP A 369 -6.74 6.08 12.27
C ASP A 369 -5.38 5.38 12.49
N ASP A 370 -4.34 6.19 12.61
CA ASP A 370 -2.95 5.78 12.78
C ASP A 370 -2.49 5.95 14.23
N LEU A 371 -1.76 4.97 14.75
CA LEU A 371 -1.34 4.95 16.15
C LEU A 371 -0.40 6.10 16.53
N GLU A 372 0.42 6.59 15.61
CA GLU A 372 1.38 7.68 15.83
C GLU A 372 0.70 9.04 15.63
N LYS A 373 0.14 9.27 14.44
CA LYS A 373 -0.35 10.60 14.03
C LYS A 373 -1.84 10.83 14.24
N GLY A 374 -2.59 9.76 14.49
CA GLY A 374 -4.04 9.81 14.65
C GLY A 374 -4.70 9.82 13.29
N GLU A 375 -5.60 10.76 13.08
CA GLU A 375 -6.28 10.84 11.79
C GLU A 375 -5.30 11.31 10.71
N VAL A 376 -4.93 10.40 9.80
CA VAL A 376 -4.12 10.68 8.62
C VAL A 376 -4.94 10.43 7.36
N LYS A 377 -4.68 11.21 6.31
CA LYS A 377 -5.28 11.01 5.00
C LYS A 377 -4.31 10.31 4.07
N ARG A 378 -4.83 9.37 3.27
CA ARG A 378 -4.07 8.66 2.26
C ARG A 378 -4.61 8.98 0.87
N ARG A 379 -3.76 9.58 0.03
CA ARG A 379 -4.10 9.93 -1.36
C ARG A 379 -3.99 8.76 -2.35
N PHE A 380 -3.16 7.76 -2.07
CA PHE A 380 -2.96 6.63 -2.97
C PHE A 380 -3.57 5.36 -2.39
N LEU A 381 -4.53 4.79 -3.13
CA LEU A 381 -5.32 3.65 -2.74
C LEU A 381 -5.07 2.53 -3.75
N LEU A 382 -4.75 1.33 -3.27
CA LEU A 382 -4.72 0.14 -4.12
C LEU A 382 -5.56 -0.95 -3.48
N HIS A 383 -6.61 -1.34 -4.19
CA HIS A 383 -7.46 -2.45 -3.82
C HIS A 383 -7.16 -3.63 -4.73
N TYR A 384 -7.03 -4.80 -4.14
CA TYR A 384 -6.74 -6.04 -4.82
C TYR A 384 -7.86 -7.03 -4.52
N ASN A 385 -8.44 -7.60 -5.57
CA ASN A 385 -9.54 -8.55 -5.49
C ASN A 385 -9.14 -9.87 -6.14
N PHE A 386 -9.39 -10.97 -5.43
CA PHE A 386 -9.08 -12.33 -5.86
C PHE A 386 -10.35 -13.18 -5.88
N PRO A 387 -11.22 -13.01 -6.90
CA PRO A 387 -12.44 -13.78 -7.01
C PRO A 387 -12.15 -15.27 -7.23
N SER A 388 -13.00 -16.15 -6.70
CA SER A 388 -12.75 -17.61 -6.73
C SER A 388 -12.71 -18.19 -8.15
N PHE A 389 -13.41 -17.57 -9.10
CA PHE A 389 -13.36 -17.99 -10.50
C PHE A 389 -11.95 -17.87 -11.11
N SER A 390 -11.08 -17.01 -10.57
CA SER A 390 -9.71 -16.83 -11.06
C SER A 390 -8.82 -18.07 -10.91
N VAL A 391 -9.23 -18.98 -10.02
CA VAL A 391 -8.60 -20.29 -9.83
C VAL A 391 -9.50 -21.45 -10.24
N GLY A 392 -10.69 -21.16 -10.78
CA GLY A 392 -11.66 -22.18 -11.18
C GLY A 392 -12.44 -22.80 -10.02
N GLU A 393 -12.52 -22.12 -8.86
CA GLU A 393 -13.18 -22.65 -7.66
C GLU A 393 -14.46 -21.88 -7.30
N VAL A 394 -15.34 -22.51 -6.52
CA VAL A 394 -16.50 -21.87 -5.88
C VAL A 394 -16.09 -21.42 -4.49
N GLY A 395 -16.24 -20.12 -4.20
CA GLY A 395 -15.88 -19.53 -2.91
C GLY A 395 -16.92 -18.55 -2.39
N ARG A 396 -16.74 -18.10 -1.15
CA ARG A 396 -17.54 -17.00 -0.59
C ARG A 396 -17.15 -15.70 -1.27
N PHE A 397 -18.13 -14.99 -1.83
CA PHE A 397 -17.93 -13.65 -2.38
C PHE A 397 -18.35 -12.59 -1.36
N GLY A 398 -17.50 -11.58 -1.12
CA GLY A 398 -17.79 -10.56 -0.13
C GLY A 398 -16.56 -9.77 0.31
N SER A 399 -16.33 -9.70 1.63
CA SER A 399 -15.22 -8.94 2.21
C SER A 399 -13.85 -9.51 1.82
N SER A 400 -12.90 -8.62 1.55
CA SER A 400 -11.51 -8.98 1.26
C SER A 400 -10.90 -9.81 2.39
N SER A 401 -10.24 -10.89 1.99
CA SER A 401 -9.45 -11.74 2.87
C SER A 401 -8.15 -11.05 3.32
N ARG A 402 -7.53 -11.57 4.37
CA ARG A 402 -6.20 -11.11 4.81
C ARG A 402 -5.16 -11.21 3.70
N ARG A 403 -5.26 -12.22 2.82
CA ARG A 403 -4.33 -12.43 1.70
C ARG A 403 -4.50 -11.35 0.63
N GLU A 404 -5.73 -11.01 0.28
CA GLU A 404 -6.03 -9.94 -0.68
C GLU A 404 -5.50 -8.59 -0.20
N ILE A 405 -5.73 -8.25 1.08
CA ILE A 405 -5.19 -7.03 1.68
C ILE A 405 -3.65 -7.04 1.62
N GLY A 406 -3.01 -8.16 1.99
CA GLY A 406 -1.55 -8.30 1.93
C GLY A 406 -0.97 -8.12 0.52
N HIS A 407 -1.59 -8.74 -0.50
CA HIS A 407 -1.17 -8.58 -1.89
C HIS A 407 -1.38 -7.15 -2.40
N GLY A 408 -2.51 -6.53 -2.06
CA GLY A 408 -2.79 -5.14 -2.41
C GLY A 408 -1.77 -4.18 -1.81
N VAL A 409 -1.38 -4.37 -0.56
CA VAL A 409 -0.37 -3.53 0.09
C VAL A 409 1.02 -3.74 -0.49
N LEU A 410 1.40 -4.97 -0.85
CA LEU A 410 2.65 -5.22 -1.55
C LEU A 410 2.70 -4.46 -2.88
N ALA A 411 1.63 -4.54 -3.67
CA ALA A 411 1.55 -3.82 -4.94
C ALA A 411 1.52 -2.29 -4.73
N ARG A 412 0.80 -1.82 -3.70
CA ARG A 412 0.74 -0.40 -3.31
C ARG A 412 2.14 0.13 -3.02
N ARG A 413 2.88 -0.57 -2.16
CA ARG A 413 4.25 -0.21 -1.76
C ARG A 413 5.20 -0.13 -2.95
N ALA A 414 5.06 -1.06 -3.91
CA ALA A 414 5.87 -1.07 -5.11
C ALA A 414 5.64 0.16 -6.02
N LEU A 415 4.37 0.61 -6.14
CA LEU A 415 3.98 1.73 -6.98
C LEU A 415 4.14 3.09 -6.31
N GLU A 416 3.93 3.18 -4.99
CA GLU A 416 4.10 4.43 -4.22
C GLU A 416 5.49 5.05 -4.40
N ALA A 417 6.52 4.21 -4.55
CA ALA A 417 7.89 4.65 -4.73
C ALA A 417 8.13 5.50 -5.99
N VAL A 418 7.26 5.39 -7.00
CA VAL A 418 7.38 6.12 -8.28
C VAL A 418 6.28 7.15 -8.50
N LEU A 419 5.37 7.33 -7.53
CA LEU A 419 4.31 8.33 -7.68
C LEU A 419 4.88 9.76 -7.71
N PRO A 420 4.25 10.68 -8.46
CA PRO A 420 4.55 12.10 -8.38
C PRO A 420 4.18 12.65 -7.00
N GLU A 421 4.78 13.79 -6.65
CA GLU A 421 4.43 14.53 -5.44
C GLU A 421 3.05 15.22 -5.56
N ASP A 422 2.47 15.63 -4.43
CA ASP A 422 1.13 16.27 -4.41
C ASP A 422 1.11 17.56 -5.21
N SER A 423 2.20 18.32 -5.12
CA SER A 423 2.39 19.59 -5.81
C SER A 423 2.37 19.44 -7.33
N ASP A 424 2.87 18.32 -7.84
CA ASP A 424 3.05 18.08 -9.26
C ASP A 424 1.82 17.39 -9.86
N PHE A 425 1.12 16.60 -9.05
CA PHE A 425 -0.07 15.87 -9.46
C PHE A 425 -1.08 15.79 -8.30
N PRO A 426 -1.92 16.82 -8.11
CA PRO A 426 -2.77 17.01 -6.93
C PRO A 426 -4.05 16.16 -6.98
N TYR A 427 -3.89 14.85 -7.26
CA TYR A 427 -4.97 13.91 -7.42
C TYR A 427 -4.91 12.82 -6.36
N THR A 428 -6.07 12.48 -5.82
CA THR A 428 -6.26 11.18 -5.18
C THR A 428 -6.28 10.12 -6.27
N ILE A 429 -5.51 9.05 -6.10
CA ILE A 429 -5.37 7.99 -7.09
C ILE A 429 -5.85 6.68 -6.47
N ARG A 430 -6.82 6.04 -7.11
CA ARG A 430 -7.32 4.71 -6.74
C ARG A 430 -7.02 3.72 -7.84
N ILE A 431 -6.26 2.69 -7.51
CA ILE A 431 -6.07 1.49 -8.31
C ILE A 431 -6.99 0.38 -7.79
N VAL A 432 -7.64 -0.32 -8.71
CA VAL A 432 -8.33 -1.59 -8.43
C VAL A 432 -7.75 -2.64 -9.36
N ALA A 433 -7.20 -3.70 -8.79
CA ALA A 433 -6.68 -4.86 -9.52
C ALA A 433 -7.59 -6.07 -9.28
N ASP A 434 -8.37 -6.42 -10.30
CA ASP A 434 -9.24 -7.58 -10.33
C ASP A 434 -8.54 -8.74 -11.03
N ILE A 435 -8.21 -9.79 -10.27
CA ILE A 435 -7.54 -10.96 -10.82
C ILE A 435 -8.55 -11.84 -11.52
N THR A 436 -8.36 -12.06 -12.82
CA THR A 436 -9.25 -12.88 -13.65
C THR A 436 -8.74 -14.29 -13.88
N GLU A 437 -7.41 -14.47 -13.83
CA GLU A 437 -6.75 -15.78 -13.88
C GLU A 437 -5.55 -15.80 -12.93
N SER A 438 -5.29 -16.92 -12.27
CA SER A 438 -4.15 -17.06 -11.38
C SER A 438 -3.50 -18.45 -11.45
N ASN A 439 -2.31 -18.48 -12.05
CA ASN A 439 -1.37 -19.59 -11.96
C ASN A 439 0.04 -19.10 -11.62
N GLY A 440 0.18 -18.10 -10.77
CA GLY A 440 1.49 -17.64 -10.29
C GLY A 440 1.52 -16.15 -10.03
N SER A 441 1.74 -15.77 -8.76
CA SER A 441 1.95 -14.40 -8.29
C SER A 441 1.16 -13.30 -9.01
N SER A 442 -0.16 -13.37 -8.92
CA SER A 442 -1.08 -12.32 -9.37
C SER A 442 -0.84 -10.96 -8.71
N SER A 443 -0.19 -10.90 -7.53
CA SER A 443 0.26 -9.64 -6.93
C SER A 443 1.27 -8.88 -7.80
N MET A 444 2.16 -9.58 -8.51
CA MET A 444 3.12 -8.97 -9.42
C MET A 444 2.44 -8.56 -10.74
N ALA A 445 1.44 -9.31 -11.19
CA ALA A 445 0.57 -8.88 -12.30
C ALA A 445 -0.18 -7.58 -11.95
N SER A 446 -0.62 -7.41 -10.69
CA SER A 446 -1.22 -6.16 -10.21
C SER A 446 -0.24 -4.99 -10.19
N VAL A 447 1.04 -5.20 -9.91
CA VAL A 447 2.07 -4.15 -10.04
C VAL A 447 2.22 -3.74 -11.50
N CYS A 448 2.40 -4.71 -12.40
CA CYS A 448 2.59 -4.43 -13.84
C CYS A 448 1.36 -3.75 -14.45
N GLY A 449 0.15 -4.27 -14.21
CA GLY A 449 -1.09 -3.63 -14.67
C GLY A 449 -1.36 -2.30 -13.97
N GLY A 450 -0.99 -2.16 -12.70
CA GLY A 450 -1.03 -0.90 -11.96
C GLY A 450 -0.21 0.18 -12.65
N THR A 451 1.05 -0.12 -12.99
CA THR A 451 1.92 0.76 -13.79
C THR A 451 1.27 1.14 -15.12
N LEU A 452 0.81 0.17 -15.91
CA LEU A 452 0.19 0.40 -17.22
C LEU A 452 -1.06 1.29 -17.12
N SER A 453 -1.94 1.01 -16.16
CA SER A 453 -3.17 1.79 -15.93
C SER A 453 -2.89 3.21 -15.42
N LEU A 454 -1.85 3.43 -14.63
CA LEU A 454 -1.40 4.76 -14.21
C LEU A 454 -0.90 5.57 -15.43
N MET A 455 -0.07 4.95 -16.27
CA MET A 455 0.45 5.57 -17.48
C MET A 455 -0.68 5.88 -18.48
N ASP A 456 -1.63 4.95 -18.64
CA ASP A 456 -2.82 5.13 -19.48
C ASP A 456 -3.74 6.25 -18.95
N ALA A 457 -3.82 6.42 -17.63
CA ALA A 457 -4.55 7.53 -17.00
C ALA A 457 -3.86 8.90 -17.13
N GLY A 458 -2.62 8.94 -17.65
CA GLY A 458 -1.81 10.15 -17.74
C GLY A 458 -1.19 10.58 -16.41
N VAL A 459 -1.03 9.66 -15.45
CA VAL A 459 -0.32 9.94 -14.20
C VAL A 459 1.18 10.03 -14.48
N PRO A 460 1.86 11.15 -14.14
CA PRO A 460 3.27 11.34 -14.43
C PRO A 460 4.16 10.59 -13.42
N ILE A 461 4.12 9.25 -13.47
CA ILE A 461 5.00 8.41 -12.65
C ILE A 461 6.47 8.62 -13.03
N LYS A 462 7.37 8.57 -12.03
CA LYS A 462 8.82 8.81 -12.20
C LYS A 462 9.47 7.79 -13.15
N ALA A 463 9.05 6.52 -13.07
CA ALA A 463 9.47 5.45 -13.96
C ALA A 463 8.47 4.27 -13.92
N PRO A 464 8.35 3.47 -14.99
CA PRO A 464 7.57 2.23 -14.97
C PRO A 464 8.12 1.21 -13.96
N VAL A 465 7.22 0.52 -13.26
CA VAL A 465 7.55 -0.53 -12.29
C VAL A 465 7.02 -1.87 -12.79
N ALA A 466 7.87 -2.90 -12.80
CA ALA A 466 7.45 -4.28 -13.05
C ALA A 466 7.74 -5.17 -11.84
N GLY A 467 6.98 -6.26 -11.73
CA GLY A 467 7.13 -7.27 -10.69
C GLY A 467 7.40 -8.66 -11.26
N VAL A 468 8.32 -9.40 -10.66
CA VAL A 468 8.58 -10.81 -10.97
C VAL A 468 8.49 -11.65 -9.69
N ALA A 469 7.94 -12.85 -9.82
CA ALA A 469 7.94 -13.84 -8.76
C ALA A 469 8.97 -14.91 -9.06
N MET A 470 9.66 -15.32 -8.02
CA MET A 470 10.83 -16.17 -8.07
C MET A 470 10.65 -17.28 -7.04
N GLY A 471 11.23 -18.44 -7.32
CA GLY A 471 11.23 -19.57 -6.40
C GLY A 471 12.60 -20.19 -6.26
N LEU A 472 12.77 -20.96 -5.20
CA LEU A 472 13.92 -21.82 -4.97
C LEU A 472 13.44 -23.21 -4.60
N VAL A 473 14.05 -24.24 -5.19
CA VAL A 473 14.00 -25.61 -4.69
C VAL A 473 15.41 -26.00 -4.29
N MET A 474 15.60 -26.59 -3.11
CA MET A 474 16.90 -26.92 -2.54
C MET A 474 16.87 -28.23 -1.75
N GLU A 475 17.87 -29.08 -1.95
CA GLU A 475 18.10 -30.29 -1.16
C GLU A 475 19.60 -30.45 -0.88
N GLY A 476 19.98 -30.34 0.38
CA GLY A 476 21.39 -30.26 0.77
C GLY A 476 22.09 -29.09 0.06
N ASN A 477 23.08 -29.40 -0.78
CA ASN A 477 23.83 -28.41 -1.55
C ASN A 477 23.30 -28.20 -2.98
N LYS A 478 22.32 -29.00 -3.44
CA LYS A 478 21.73 -28.85 -4.77
C LYS A 478 20.58 -27.84 -4.70
N TYR A 479 20.54 -26.88 -5.61
CA TYR A 479 19.42 -25.95 -5.70
C TYR A 479 19.10 -25.53 -7.14
N ALA A 480 17.89 -24.99 -7.31
CA ALA A 480 17.38 -24.44 -8.56
C ALA A 480 16.61 -23.15 -8.28
N ILE A 481 17.02 -22.05 -8.93
CA ILE A 481 16.33 -20.76 -8.87
C ILE A 481 15.38 -20.67 -10.07
N LEU A 482 14.09 -20.49 -9.80
CA LEU A 482 13.03 -20.45 -10.80
C LEU A 482 12.53 -19.02 -10.98
N THR A 483 12.45 -18.57 -12.23
CA THR A 483 11.86 -17.27 -12.62
C THR A 483 10.42 -17.48 -13.06
N ASP A 484 9.55 -16.55 -12.66
CA ASP A 484 8.13 -16.52 -12.96
C ASP A 484 7.45 -17.85 -12.59
N ILE A 485 7.43 -18.11 -11.27
CA ILE A 485 6.93 -19.37 -10.71
C ILE A 485 5.43 -19.55 -10.94
N ALA A 486 5.06 -20.81 -11.22
CA ALA A 486 3.68 -21.26 -11.28
C ALA A 486 3.14 -21.61 -9.88
N GLY A 487 1.83 -21.79 -9.75
CA GLY A 487 1.21 -22.10 -8.45
C GLY A 487 1.72 -23.38 -7.79
N ALA A 488 2.03 -24.42 -8.57
CA ALA A 488 2.64 -25.65 -8.05
C ALA A 488 4.08 -25.43 -7.57
N GLU A 489 4.86 -24.62 -8.28
CA GLU A 489 6.25 -24.31 -7.93
C GLU A 489 6.35 -23.45 -6.65
N ASP A 490 5.37 -22.59 -6.41
CA ASP A 490 5.20 -21.85 -5.13
C ASP A 490 4.87 -22.79 -3.97
N HIS A 491 3.98 -23.75 -4.21
CA HIS A 491 3.51 -24.68 -3.18
C HIS A 491 4.63 -25.62 -2.69
N TYR A 492 5.33 -26.28 -3.62
CA TYR A 492 6.40 -27.24 -3.30
C TYR A 492 7.80 -26.62 -3.24
N GLY A 493 7.94 -25.35 -3.61
CA GLY A 493 9.19 -24.60 -3.48
C GLY A 493 9.53 -24.31 -2.02
N ASP A 494 10.83 -24.20 -1.74
CA ASP A 494 11.38 -23.97 -0.41
C ASP A 494 11.52 -22.48 -0.08
N MET A 495 11.56 -21.63 -1.10
CA MET A 495 11.46 -20.18 -0.96
C MET A 495 10.62 -19.65 -2.11
N ASP A 496 9.71 -18.74 -1.80
CA ASP A 496 9.07 -17.87 -2.77
C ASP A 496 9.42 -16.41 -2.46
N PHE A 497 9.81 -15.66 -3.48
CA PHE A 497 10.05 -14.24 -3.30
C PHE A 497 9.62 -13.44 -4.52
N LYS A 498 9.21 -12.20 -4.24
CA LYS A 498 8.56 -11.30 -5.17
C LYS A 498 9.38 -10.03 -5.17
N VAL A 499 9.88 -9.64 -6.34
CA VAL A 499 10.70 -8.43 -6.51
C VAL A 499 10.00 -7.51 -7.48
N ALA A 500 9.73 -6.30 -7.04
CA ALA A 500 9.22 -5.22 -7.87
C ALA A 500 10.21 -4.06 -7.90
N GLY A 501 10.27 -3.35 -9.02
CA GLY A 501 11.20 -2.26 -9.21
C GLY A 501 11.18 -1.67 -10.62
N THR A 502 11.97 -0.63 -10.78
CA THR A 502 12.24 0.06 -12.05
C THR A 502 13.54 -0.48 -12.66
N HIS A 503 14.00 0.12 -13.76
CA HIS A 503 15.34 -0.07 -14.31
C HIS A 503 16.44 0.32 -13.30
N ASP A 504 16.20 1.32 -12.46
CA ASP A 504 17.20 1.89 -11.54
C ASP A 504 17.33 1.13 -10.22
N GLY A 505 16.31 0.36 -9.82
CA GLY A 505 16.38 -0.40 -8.58
C GLY A 505 15.06 -1.00 -8.11
N ILE A 506 15.13 -1.64 -6.96
CA ILE A 506 14.02 -2.29 -6.28
C ILE A 506 13.14 -1.23 -5.59
N THR A 507 11.82 -1.37 -5.75
CA THR A 507 10.82 -0.58 -5.02
C THR A 507 10.10 -1.40 -3.95
N ALA A 508 9.97 -2.72 -4.14
CA ALA A 508 9.46 -3.62 -3.12
C ALA A 508 10.08 -5.01 -3.23
N LEU A 509 10.28 -5.67 -2.08
CA LEU A 509 10.72 -7.04 -1.96
C LEU A 509 9.84 -7.75 -0.94
N GLN A 510 9.39 -8.96 -1.24
CA GLN A 510 8.74 -9.84 -0.28
C GLN A 510 9.34 -11.23 -0.43
N MET A 511 9.62 -11.92 0.67
CA MET A 511 10.20 -13.26 0.66
C MET A 511 9.58 -14.10 1.77
N ASP A 512 9.27 -15.35 1.47
CA ASP A 512 8.91 -16.40 2.43
C ASP A 512 9.84 -17.58 2.19
N ILE A 513 10.52 -18.03 3.25
CA ILE A 513 11.47 -19.14 3.24
C ILE A 513 10.91 -20.21 4.19
N LYS A 514 10.78 -21.43 3.67
CA LYS A 514 10.24 -22.59 4.41
C LYS A 514 11.34 -23.45 5.05
N ILE A 515 12.60 -23.31 4.61
CA ILE A 515 13.73 -24.15 5.05
C ILE A 515 14.94 -23.33 5.52
N GLY A 516 15.83 -23.97 6.29
CA GLY A 516 17.14 -23.40 6.59
C GLY A 516 18.13 -23.49 5.42
N GLY A 517 19.31 -22.88 5.58
CA GLY A 517 20.47 -23.11 4.70
C GLY A 517 20.59 -22.20 3.47
N ILE A 518 19.67 -21.24 3.27
CA ILE A 518 19.82 -20.22 2.23
C ILE A 518 20.85 -19.17 2.67
N ASN A 519 21.98 -19.12 1.97
CA ASN A 519 23.08 -18.21 2.29
C ASN A 519 23.06 -16.94 1.42
N ALA A 520 23.95 -16.00 1.74
CA ALA A 520 24.09 -14.72 1.02
C ALA A 520 24.34 -14.89 -0.49
N GLN A 521 25.10 -15.91 -0.88
CA GLN A 521 25.41 -16.16 -2.28
C GLN A 521 24.15 -16.57 -3.06
N ILE A 522 23.36 -17.50 -2.52
CA ILE A 522 22.10 -17.93 -3.15
C ILE A 522 21.13 -16.75 -3.26
N MET A 523 21.04 -15.90 -2.23
CA MET A 523 20.20 -14.69 -2.27
C MET A 523 20.67 -13.70 -3.35
N ALA A 524 21.97 -13.47 -3.48
CA ALA A 524 22.52 -12.58 -4.51
C ALA A 524 22.27 -13.12 -5.92
N GLU A 525 22.49 -14.42 -6.15
CA GLU A 525 22.17 -15.07 -7.42
C GLU A 525 20.69 -14.97 -7.77
N ALA A 526 19.82 -15.19 -6.77
CA ALA A 526 18.38 -15.14 -6.93
C ALA A 526 17.89 -13.72 -7.28
N LEU A 527 18.38 -12.69 -6.59
CA LEU A 527 18.07 -11.29 -6.89
C LEU A 527 18.63 -10.86 -8.26
N ALA A 528 19.81 -11.32 -8.64
CA ALA A 528 20.37 -11.05 -9.97
C ALA A 528 19.53 -11.68 -11.09
N GLN A 529 19.05 -12.91 -10.89
CA GLN A 529 18.13 -13.56 -11.84
C GLN A 529 16.77 -12.84 -11.86
N ALA A 530 16.27 -12.38 -10.70
CA ALA A 530 15.05 -11.60 -10.59
C ALA A 530 15.15 -10.26 -11.33
N LYS A 531 16.30 -9.57 -11.23
CA LYS A 531 16.57 -8.33 -11.99
C LYS A 531 16.41 -8.56 -13.49
N LYS A 532 17.05 -9.59 -14.03
CA LYS A 532 16.92 -9.94 -15.46
C LYS A 532 15.47 -10.21 -15.86
N GLY A 533 14.75 -10.95 -15.03
CA GLY A 533 13.33 -11.22 -15.27
C GLY A 533 12.46 -9.96 -15.22
N ARG A 534 12.73 -9.07 -14.27
CA ARG A 534 12.06 -7.76 -14.14
C ARG A 534 12.30 -6.89 -15.38
N MET A 535 13.53 -6.81 -15.88
CA MET A 535 13.85 -6.04 -17.09
C MET A 535 13.08 -6.57 -18.30
N TYR A 536 13.05 -7.89 -18.50
CA TYR A 536 12.28 -8.51 -19.58
C TYR A 536 10.79 -8.14 -19.55
N ILE A 537 10.20 -8.07 -18.36
CA ILE A 537 8.79 -7.67 -18.18
C ILE A 537 8.60 -6.17 -18.45
N LEU A 538 9.52 -5.31 -17.99
CA LEU A 538 9.51 -3.88 -18.30
C LEU A 538 9.56 -3.65 -19.80
N ASP A 539 10.49 -4.30 -20.51
CA ASP A 539 10.64 -4.18 -21.96
C ASP A 539 9.36 -4.57 -22.70
N ALA A 540 8.63 -5.59 -22.21
CA ALA A 540 7.34 -6.01 -22.78
C ALA A 540 6.21 -5.00 -22.50
N MET A 541 6.22 -4.35 -21.32
CA MET A 541 5.25 -3.30 -20.97
C MET A 541 5.48 -2.02 -21.78
N GLU A 542 6.74 -1.61 -21.96
CA GLU A 542 7.12 -0.40 -22.70
C GLU A 542 6.79 -0.49 -24.19
N GLN A 543 6.74 -1.69 -24.77
CA GLN A 543 6.24 -1.92 -26.12
C GLN A 543 4.75 -1.56 -26.29
N THR A 544 3.96 -1.61 -25.22
CA THR A 544 2.54 -1.22 -25.23
C THR A 544 2.36 0.27 -24.95
N ILE A 545 3.07 0.80 -23.96
CA ILE A 545 3.04 2.22 -23.61
C ILE A 545 4.42 2.64 -23.05
N ALA A 546 5.17 3.42 -23.82
CA ALA A 546 6.55 3.78 -23.46
C ALA A 546 6.64 4.87 -22.38
N SER A 547 5.64 5.75 -22.31
CA SER A 547 5.57 6.84 -21.33
C SER A 547 4.12 7.11 -20.94
N PRO A 548 3.86 7.74 -19.78
CA PRO A 548 2.51 8.21 -19.45
C PRO A 548 1.90 9.04 -20.59
N ARG A 549 0.58 8.94 -20.77
CA ARG A 549 -0.13 9.80 -21.73
C ARG A 549 0.06 11.27 -21.35
N GLU A 550 0.29 12.13 -22.34
CA GLU A 550 0.46 13.58 -22.12
C GLU A 550 -0.82 14.24 -21.58
N ALA A 551 -1.98 13.74 -22.00
CA ALA A 551 -3.28 14.25 -21.58
C ALA A 551 -3.97 13.24 -20.66
N LEU A 552 -4.64 13.78 -19.63
CA LEU A 552 -5.57 13.01 -18.80
C LEU A 552 -6.79 12.56 -19.62
N SER A 553 -7.43 11.47 -19.17
CA SER A 553 -8.70 11.01 -19.74
C SER A 553 -9.75 12.12 -19.73
N ASN A 554 -10.58 12.15 -20.77
CA ASN A 554 -11.71 13.09 -20.87
C ASN A 554 -12.76 12.90 -19.77
N TYR A 555 -12.75 11.74 -19.10
CA TYR A 555 -13.64 11.45 -17.96
C TYR A 555 -13.00 11.81 -16.61
N ALA A 556 -11.69 12.02 -16.57
CA ALA A 556 -11.02 12.42 -15.35
C ALA A 556 -11.38 13.88 -15.00
N PRO A 557 -11.57 14.20 -13.71
CA PRO A 557 -11.75 15.58 -13.30
C PRO A 557 -10.47 16.36 -13.63
N ARG A 558 -10.58 17.51 -14.28
CA ARG A 558 -9.48 18.47 -14.42
C ARG A 558 -9.44 19.30 -13.15
N ILE A 559 -8.30 19.31 -12.47
CA ILE A 559 -8.08 20.14 -11.29
C ILE A 559 -7.36 21.41 -11.75
N ILE A 560 -8.07 22.53 -11.71
CA ILE A 560 -7.51 23.84 -11.97
C ILE A 560 -7.23 24.52 -10.64
N GLN A 561 -5.96 24.81 -10.39
CA GLN A 561 -5.54 25.56 -9.20
C GLN A 561 -5.42 27.04 -9.53
N ILE A 562 -6.02 27.88 -8.69
CA ILE A 562 -5.82 29.32 -8.70
C ILE A 562 -5.37 29.78 -7.32
N LYS A 563 -4.48 30.77 -7.28
CA LYS A 563 -4.05 31.39 -6.03
C LYS A 563 -4.86 32.65 -5.78
N ILE A 564 -5.41 32.77 -4.58
CA ILE A 564 -6.12 33.96 -4.10
C ILE A 564 -5.38 34.53 -2.88
N ASN A 565 -5.67 35.78 -2.54
CA ASN A 565 -5.16 36.36 -1.29
C ASN A 565 -5.74 35.58 -0.08
N PRO A 566 -4.93 35.10 0.87
CA PRO A 566 -5.41 34.40 2.07
C PRO A 566 -6.50 35.16 2.85
N ASP A 567 -6.45 36.50 2.85
CA ASP A 567 -7.46 37.33 3.52
C ASP A 567 -8.86 37.20 2.87
N LYS A 568 -8.91 36.77 1.61
CA LYS A 568 -10.12 36.61 0.79
C LYS A 568 -10.72 35.20 0.82
N ILE A 569 -10.09 34.26 1.53
CA ILE A 569 -10.65 32.91 1.74
C ILE A 569 -12.07 32.99 2.34
N ARG A 570 -12.27 33.92 3.27
CA ARG A 570 -13.58 34.14 3.93
C ARG A 570 -14.67 34.57 2.95
N ASP A 571 -14.32 35.31 1.91
CA ASP A 571 -15.26 35.81 0.91
C ASP A 571 -15.70 34.68 -0.04
N VAL A 572 -14.80 33.74 -0.33
CA VAL A 572 -15.10 32.54 -1.15
C VAL A 572 -15.92 31.51 -0.38
N ILE A 573 -15.56 31.22 0.88
CA ILE A 573 -16.30 30.27 1.72
C ILE A 573 -17.67 30.85 2.11
N GLY A 574 -17.67 32.12 2.52
CA GLY A 574 -18.84 32.83 3.04
C GLY A 574 -19.31 32.33 4.41
N PRO A 575 -20.31 32.99 5.02
CA PRO A 575 -20.82 32.60 6.34
C PRO A 575 -21.35 31.16 6.34
N GLY A 576 -20.76 30.30 7.18
CA GLY A 576 -21.16 28.89 7.30
C GLY A 576 -20.96 28.05 6.04
N GLY A 577 -20.11 28.48 5.10
CA GLY A 577 -19.88 27.79 3.82
C GLY A 577 -20.99 28.01 2.79
N LYS A 578 -21.87 29.00 2.98
CA LYS A 578 -23.02 29.23 2.08
C LYS A 578 -22.60 29.59 0.66
N VAL A 579 -21.56 30.42 0.51
CA VAL A 579 -21.12 30.93 -0.81
C VAL A 579 -20.45 29.82 -1.60
N ILE A 580 -19.51 29.09 -0.99
CA ILE A 580 -18.85 27.95 -1.65
C ILE A 580 -19.84 26.84 -2.02
N ARG A 581 -20.83 26.54 -1.17
CA ARG A 581 -21.89 25.57 -1.49
C ARG A 581 -22.74 26.00 -2.68
N ALA A 582 -23.13 27.28 -2.76
CA ALA A 582 -23.86 27.80 -3.92
C ALA A 582 -23.01 27.73 -5.20
N LEU A 583 -21.72 28.06 -5.10
CA LEU A 583 -20.76 27.94 -6.19
C LEU A 583 -20.65 26.50 -6.73
N VAL A 584 -20.54 25.52 -5.82
CA VAL A 584 -20.50 24.09 -6.15
C VAL A 584 -21.83 23.63 -6.77
N GLU A 585 -22.97 24.06 -6.23
CA GLU A 585 -24.31 23.69 -6.72
C GLU A 585 -24.60 24.29 -8.11
N GLU A 586 -24.22 25.53 -8.35
CA GLU A 586 -24.44 26.24 -9.62
C GLU A 586 -23.53 25.72 -10.74
N THR A 587 -22.26 25.46 -10.43
CA THR A 587 -21.27 25.06 -11.44
C THR A 587 -21.16 23.55 -11.61
N GLY A 588 -21.57 22.78 -10.61
CA GLY A 588 -21.33 21.33 -10.54
C GLY A 588 -19.85 20.95 -10.34
N ALA A 589 -18.96 21.92 -10.19
CA ALA A 589 -17.54 21.68 -9.92
C ALA A 589 -17.33 21.44 -8.41
N LYS A 590 -16.40 20.55 -8.07
CA LYS A 590 -15.91 20.43 -6.69
C LYS A 590 -14.89 21.53 -6.43
N ILE A 591 -15.03 22.26 -5.34
CA ILE A 591 -14.14 23.38 -5.00
C ILE A 591 -13.62 23.17 -3.60
N ASP A 592 -12.29 23.15 -3.48
CA ASP A 592 -11.57 23.04 -2.22
C ASP A 592 -10.68 24.27 -2.02
N VAL A 593 -10.62 24.80 -0.80
CA VAL A 593 -9.90 26.04 -0.48
C VAL A 593 -8.96 25.77 0.69
N GLU A 594 -7.67 25.93 0.43
CA GLU A 594 -6.59 25.75 1.40
C GLU A 594 -6.36 27.04 2.20
N ASP A 595 -5.86 26.88 3.43
CA ASP A 595 -5.55 28.00 4.34
C ASP A 595 -4.47 28.95 3.81
N ASP A 596 -3.68 28.49 2.85
CA ASP A 596 -2.64 29.29 2.19
C ASP A 596 -3.17 30.13 1.01
N GLY A 597 -4.47 30.07 0.72
CA GLY A 597 -5.12 30.77 -0.38
C GLY A 597 -5.10 30.02 -1.71
N THR A 598 -4.73 28.73 -1.74
CA THR A 598 -4.86 27.89 -2.94
C THR A 598 -6.31 27.41 -3.08
N VAL A 599 -6.94 27.66 -4.24
CA VAL A 599 -8.28 27.16 -4.56
C VAL A 599 -8.17 26.13 -5.66
N SER A 600 -8.59 24.89 -5.38
CA SER A 600 -8.62 23.78 -6.32
C SER A 600 -10.03 23.58 -6.85
N ILE A 601 -10.22 23.74 -8.16
CA ILE A 601 -11.51 23.57 -8.85
C ILE A 601 -11.42 22.29 -9.68
N ALA A 602 -12.22 21.28 -9.35
CA ALA A 602 -12.20 19.98 -9.98
C ALA A 602 -13.51 19.70 -10.74
N THR A 603 -13.41 19.52 -12.05
CA THR A 603 -14.54 19.15 -12.93
C THR A 603 -14.06 18.54 -14.24
N ALA A 604 -14.86 17.63 -14.82
CA ALA A 604 -14.60 17.11 -16.17
C ALA A 604 -15.10 18.05 -17.29
N ASP A 605 -15.95 19.04 -16.96
CA ASP A 605 -16.52 20.00 -17.90
C ASP A 605 -15.74 21.34 -17.85
N GLN A 606 -15.10 21.70 -18.97
CA GLN A 606 -14.34 22.94 -19.09
C GLN A 606 -15.23 24.19 -18.89
N ALA A 607 -16.48 24.18 -19.34
CA ALA A 607 -17.37 25.33 -19.19
C ALA A 607 -17.74 25.57 -17.72
N ALA A 608 -17.96 24.49 -16.97
CA ALA A 608 -18.16 24.55 -15.52
C ALA A 608 -16.91 25.11 -14.80
N ALA A 609 -15.72 24.71 -15.24
CA ALA A 609 -14.47 25.16 -14.65
C ALA A 609 -14.26 26.67 -14.86
N ASP A 610 -14.47 27.15 -16.09
CA ASP A 610 -14.32 28.57 -16.43
C ASP A 610 -15.34 29.44 -15.67
N ALA A 611 -16.57 28.96 -15.52
CA ALA A 611 -17.61 29.62 -14.73
C ALA A 611 -17.23 29.73 -13.24
N ALA A 612 -16.71 28.65 -12.64
CA ALA A 612 -16.22 28.65 -11.27
C ALA A 612 -15.05 29.61 -11.07
N ILE A 613 -14.06 29.59 -11.99
CA ILE A 613 -12.91 30.51 -11.95
C ILE A 613 -13.37 31.96 -12.04
N ALA A 614 -14.24 32.29 -12.99
CA ALA A 614 -14.73 33.65 -13.19
C ALA A 614 -15.45 34.16 -11.93
N ARG A 615 -16.23 33.30 -11.28
CA ARG A 615 -16.96 33.64 -10.06
C ARG A 615 -16.03 33.82 -8.87
N ILE A 616 -15.06 32.93 -8.67
CA ILE A 616 -14.07 33.04 -7.59
C ILE A 616 -13.21 34.29 -7.79
N ARG A 617 -12.75 34.56 -9.02
CA ARG A 617 -12.04 35.81 -9.34
C ARG A 617 -12.90 37.04 -9.08
N GLY A 618 -14.20 36.99 -9.37
CA GLY A 618 -15.12 38.08 -9.05
C GLY A 618 -15.26 38.34 -7.54
N LEU A 619 -15.27 37.29 -6.72
CA LEU A 619 -15.33 37.39 -5.25
C LEU A 619 -14.00 37.84 -4.63
N THR A 620 -12.89 37.51 -5.28
CA THR A 620 -11.51 37.78 -4.80
C THR A 620 -10.87 38.97 -5.50
N ALA A 621 -11.60 39.65 -6.39
CA ALA A 621 -11.13 40.80 -7.12
C ALA A 621 -10.77 41.93 -6.14
N GLU A 622 -9.56 42.47 -6.29
CA GLU A 622 -9.12 43.63 -5.56
C GLU A 622 -9.04 44.84 -6.49
N ALA A 623 -9.36 46.01 -5.96
CA ALA A 623 -9.17 47.26 -6.69
C ALA A 623 -7.68 47.57 -6.80
N GLU A 624 -7.16 47.58 -8.02
CA GLU A 624 -5.78 47.98 -8.33
C GLU A 624 -5.71 49.48 -8.58
N VAL A 625 -4.69 50.13 -8.04
CA VAL A 625 -4.49 51.58 -8.25
C VAL A 625 -4.10 51.82 -9.71
N GLY A 626 -4.89 52.63 -10.41
CA GLY A 626 -4.72 52.94 -11.83
C GLY A 626 -5.75 52.26 -12.74
N GLU A 627 -6.45 51.23 -12.27
CA GLU A 627 -7.46 50.52 -13.06
C GLU A 627 -8.82 51.23 -13.05
N THR A 628 -9.60 51.05 -14.12
CA THR A 628 -10.93 51.65 -14.29
C THR A 628 -12.02 50.61 -14.18
N TYR A 629 -13.00 50.89 -13.32
CA TYR A 629 -14.11 49.98 -13.01
C TYR A 629 -15.45 50.63 -13.36
N LEU A 630 -16.40 49.81 -13.84
CA LEU A 630 -17.80 50.20 -13.95
C LEU A 630 -18.48 49.91 -12.61
N GLY A 631 -18.70 50.96 -11.81
CA GLY A 631 -19.29 50.81 -10.48
C GLY A 631 -20.71 51.36 -10.41
N THR A 632 -21.50 50.85 -9.47
CA THR A 632 -22.86 51.34 -9.20
C THR A 632 -22.86 52.22 -7.95
N VAL A 633 -23.45 53.40 -8.01
CA VAL A 633 -23.55 54.30 -6.84
C VAL A 633 -24.44 53.64 -5.78
N SER A 634 -23.83 53.17 -4.69
CA SER A 634 -24.52 52.48 -3.59
C SER A 634 -25.19 53.49 -2.66
N ARG A 635 -24.51 54.59 -2.32
CA ARG A 635 -25.05 55.66 -1.47
C ARG A 635 -24.41 57.01 -1.74
N ILE A 636 -25.20 58.08 -1.70
CA ILE A 636 -24.69 59.46 -1.79
C ILE A 636 -24.55 60.08 -0.40
N VAL A 637 -23.45 60.81 -0.18
CA VAL A 637 -23.19 61.60 1.04
C VAL A 637 -22.76 63.01 0.66
N ASP A 638 -22.80 63.96 1.60
CA ASP A 638 -22.58 65.38 1.28
C ASP A 638 -21.16 65.68 0.75
N PHE A 639 -20.19 64.81 1.03
CA PHE A 639 -18.79 64.94 0.59
C PHE A 639 -18.39 64.01 -0.56
N GLY A 640 -19.32 63.22 -1.12
CA GLY A 640 -19.03 62.28 -2.20
C GLY A 640 -20.09 61.20 -2.40
N ALA A 641 -19.71 60.12 -3.09
CA ALA A 641 -20.55 58.96 -3.28
C ALA A 641 -19.77 57.68 -3.00
N PHE A 642 -20.41 56.71 -2.35
CA PHE A 642 -19.92 55.34 -2.31
C PHE A 642 -20.35 54.65 -3.60
N VAL A 643 -19.37 54.06 -4.28
CA VAL A 643 -19.56 53.37 -5.54
C VAL A 643 -19.09 51.94 -5.35
N GLU A 644 -20.01 50.99 -5.50
CA GLU A 644 -19.74 49.57 -5.46
C GLU A 644 -19.08 49.16 -6.78
N ILE A 645 -17.81 48.76 -6.72
CA ILE A 645 -17.00 48.37 -7.89
C ILE A 645 -16.92 46.84 -8.06
N PHE A 646 -17.07 46.10 -6.96
CA PHE A 646 -17.24 44.65 -6.92
C PHE A 646 -18.30 44.31 -5.89
N PRO A 647 -18.97 43.15 -5.97
CA PRO A 647 -19.95 42.73 -4.97
C PRO A 647 -19.41 42.86 -3.54
N GLY A 648 -20.00 43.75 -2.74
CA GLY A 648 -19.59 44.01 -1.35
C GLY A 648 -18.32 44.86 -1.16
N THR A 649 -17.76 45.44 -2.23
CA THR A 649 -16.59 46.34 -2.17
C THR A 649 -16.95 47.75 -2.63
N ASP A 650 -17.09 48.66 -1.68
CA ASP A 650 -17.34 50.09 -1.92
C ASP A 650 -16.03 50.89 -1.97
N GLY A 651 -15.91 51.77 -2.97
CA GLY A 651 -14.92 52.84 -2.99
C GLY A 651 -15.55 54.21 -2.80
N LEU A 652 -14.81 55.15 -2.21
CA LEU A 652 -15.26 56.53 -2.03
C LEU A 652 -14.87 57.37 -3.24
N LEU A 653 -15.87 57.85 -3.98
CA LEU A 653 -15.74 58.89 -4.99
C LEU A 653 -15.96 60.25 -4.32
N HIS A 654 -14.87 60.93 -3.95
CA HIS A 654 -14.94 62.23 -3.28
C HIS A 654 -15.49 63.32 -4.22
N ILE A 655 -16.19 64.32 -3.69
CA ILE A 655 -16.83 65.40 -4.49
C ILE A 655 -15.86 66.13 -5.44
N SER A 656 -14.58 66.21 -5.06
CA SER A 656 -13.53 66.82 -5.90
C SER A 656 -13.11 65.99 -7.12
N GLU A 657 -13.44 64.70 -7.12
CA GLU A 657 -13.02 63.71 -8.10
C GLU A 657 -14.17 63.25 -9.03
N ILE A 658 -15.34 63.88 -8.93
CA ILE A 658 -16.53 63.55 -9.74
C ILE A 658 -16.42 64.09 -11.17
N ALA A 659 -15.94 65.32 -11.35
CA ALA A 659 -15.93 66.01 -12.64
C ALA A 659 -14.74 66.99 -12.76
N ASP A 660 -14.41 67.40 -14.00
CA ASP A 660 -13.37 68.41 -14.28
C ASP A 660 -13.74 69.83 -13.81
N ARG A 661 -15.02 70.07 -13.47
CA ARG A 661 -15.56 71.33 -12.95
C ARG A 661 -15.86 71.24 -11.46
N ARG A 662 -15.93 72.38 -10.77
CA ARG A 662 -16.29 72.43 -9.35
C ARG A 662 -17.77 72.04 -9.16
N VAL A 663 -18.00 70.88 -8.57
CA VAL A 663 -19.32 70.38 -8.20
C VAL A 663 -19.75 71.00 -6.86
N LYS A 664 -20.96 71.57 -6.80
CA LYS A 664 -21.52 72.17 -5.57
C LYS A 664 -22.30 71.16 -4.74
N ASP A 665 -23.08 70.30 -5.39
CA ASP A 665 -23.81 69.19 -4.76
C ASP A 665 -23.56 67.91 -5.58
N VAL A 666 -23.28 66.80 -4.88
CA VAL A 666 -23.06 65.48 -5.49
C VAL A 666 -24.31 65.00 -6.24
N ARG A 667 -25.51 65.37 -5.78
CA ARG A 667 -26.80 64.97 -6.34
C ARG A 667 -27.07 65.56 -7.74
N ASP A 668 -26.32 66.59 -8.13
CA ASP A 668 -26.43 67.18 -9.47
C ASP A 668 -25.79 66.29 -10.54
N GLU A 669 -24.84 65.42 -10.16
CA GLU A 669 -24.01 64.64 -11.09
C GLU A 669 -24.18 63.12 -10.94
N LEU A 670 -24.67 62.65 -9.78
CA LEU A 670 -24.82 61.24 -9.44
C LEU A 670 -26.20 60.97 -8.83
N ARG A 671 -26.76 59.79 -9.12
CA ARG A 671 -27.97 59.25 -8.50
C ARG A 671 -27.67 57.87 -7.91
N GLU A 672 -28.33 57.52 -6.80
CA GLU A 672 -28.24 56.16 -6.27
C GLU A 672 -28.75 55.14 -7.29
N GLY A 673 -28.03 54.03 -7.44
CA GLY A 673 -28.26 53.03 -8.48
C GLY A 673 -27.70 53.39 -9.87
N GLN A 674 -27.10 54.56 -10.06
CA GLN A 674 -26.48 54.94 -11.33
C GLN A 674 -25.15 54.19 -11.55
N GLN A 675 -24.96 53.63 -12.74
CA GLN A 675 -23.67 53.07 -13.15
C GLN A 675 -22.74 54.17 -13.68
N VAL A 676 -21.51 54.20 -13.17
CA VAL A 676 -20.48 55.19 -13.52
C VAL A 676 -19.10 54.55 -13.65
N MET A 677 -18.33 54.98 -14.66
CA MET A 677 -16.93 54.59 -14.80
C MET A 677 -16.06 55.38 -13.83
N VAL A 678 -15.26 54.68 -13.04
CA VAL A 678 -14.42 55.25 -11.98
C VAL A 678 -13.04 54.59 -11.97
N LYS A 679 -11.99 55.41 -11.87
CA LYS A 679 -10.60 54.94 -11.75
C LYS A 679 -10.21 54.84 -10.29
N CYS A 680 -9.57 53.74 -9.87
CA CYS A 680 -8.99 53.65 -8.54
C CYS A 680 -7.70 54.51 -8.51
N ILE A 681 -7.66 55.52 -7.64
CA ILE A 681 -6.53 56.46 -7.53
C ILE A 681 -5.69 56.25 -6.27
N GLY A 682 -6.13 55.36 -5.37
CA GLY A 682 -5.36 55.02 -4.18
C GLY A 682 -6.08 53.99 -3.31
N LYS A 683 -5.30 53.17 -2.62
CA LYS A 683 -5.76 52.14 -1.68
C LYS A 683 -4.96 52.24 -0.39
N GLU A 684 -5.65 52.43 0.73
CA GLU A 684 -5.08 52.44 2.09
C GLU A 684 -5.87 51.46 2.96
N GLY A 685 -5.37 50.23 3.11
CA GLY A 685 -6.10 49.13 3.75
C GLY A 685 -7.41 48.82 3.01
N ASN A 686 -8.54 48.83 3.71
CA ASN A 686 -9.88 48.65 3.13
C ASN A 686 -10.49 49.94 2.52
N LYS A 687 -9.78 51.08 2.54
CA LYS A 687 -10.28 52.33 1.98
C LYS A 687 -9.79 52.51 0.55
N ILE A 688 -10.71 52.45 -0.39
CA ILE A 688 -10.46 52.63 -1.82
C ILE A 688 -10.89 54.05 -2.22
N LYS A 689 -9.99 54.81 -2.83
CA LYS A 689 -10.24 56.17 -3.35
C LYS A 689 -10.51 56.07 -4.86
N LEU A 690 -11.66 56.55 -5.30
CA LEU A 690 -12.10 56.51 -6.69
C LEU A 690 -12.12 57.91 -7.32
N SER A 691 -11.87 57.99 -8.63
CA SER A 691 -11.96 59.22 -9.42
C SER A 691 -12.62 58.98 -10.77
N ARG A 692 -13.72 59.70 -11.01
CA ARG A 692 -14.39 59.78 -12.33
C ARG A 692 -13.72 60.83 -13.21
N LYS A 693 -13.16 61.88 -12.60
CA LYS A 693 -12.39 62.92 -13.26
C LYS A 693 -11.15 62.37 -13.99
N ALA A 694 -10.46 61.40 -13.38
CA ALA A 694 -9.30 60.76 -14.02
C ALA A 694 -9.71 60.01 -15.31
N VAL A 695 -10.85 59.32 -15.31
CA VAL A 695 -11.39 58.64 -16.51
C VAL A 695 -11.71 59.65 -17.61
N LEU A 696 -12.43 60.73 -17.26
CA LEU A 696 -12.81 61.79 -18.21
C LEU A 696 -11.60 62.53 -18.82
N ARG A 697 -10.46 62.57 -18.12
CA ARG A 697 -9.20 63.13 -18.64
C ARG A 697 -8.50 62.16 -19.58
N ASP A 698 -8.41 60.89 -19.21
CA ASP A 698 -7.80 59.85 -20.03
C ASP A 698 -8.57 59.68 -21.38
N GLU A 699 -9.91 59.76 -21.35
CA GLU A 699 -10.74 59.73 -22.57
C GLU A 699 -10.49 60.94 -23.48
N LYS A 700 -10.33 62.15 -22.92
CA LYS A 700 -9.99 63.35 -23.68
C LYS A 700 -8.59 63.28 -24.29
N GLN A 701 -7.64 62.67 -23.58
CA GLN A 701 -6.26 62.53 -24.04
C GLN A 701 -6.13 61.50 -25.17
N LYS A 702 -6.79 60.33 -25.05
CA LYS A 702 -6.89 59.35 -26.14
C LYS A 702 -7.61 59.89 -27.38
N SER A 703 -8.65 60.71 -27.17
CA SER A 703 -9.36 61.37 -28.28
C SER A 703 -8.50 62.42 -29.00
N ALA A 704 -7.56 63.06 -28.29
CA ALA A 704 -6.61 63.99 -28.88
C ALA A 704 -5.45 63.29 -29.61
N GLU A 705 -5.00 62.12 -29.13
CA GLU A 705 -3.97 61.30 -29.78
C GLU A 705 -4.49 60.60 -31.05
N ALA A 706 -5.72 60.07 -31.03
CA ALA A 706 -6.35 59.48 -32.23
C ALA A 706 -6.65 60.52 -33.34
N ALA A 707 -6.79 61.79 -32.98
CA ALA A 707 -6.89 62.89 -33.95
C ALA A 707 -5.52 63.35 -34.49
N GLY A 708 -4.41 62.97 -33.84
CA GLY A 708 -3.05 63.33 -34.24
C GLY A 708 -2.30 62.28 -35.08
N SER A 709 -2.78 61.03 -35.13
CA SER A 709 -2.16 59.94 -35.92
C SER A 709 -2.72 59.79 -37.35
N GLY A 710 -3.55 60.74 -37.80
CA GLY A 710 -4.14 60.78 -39.16
C GLY A 710 -3.43 61.71 -40.14
N GLU A 711 -2.36 62.40 -39.73
CA GLU A 711 -1.54 63.26 -40.59
C GLU A 711 -0.08 62.77 -40.57
N GLY A 712 0.24 61.83 -41.44
CA GLY A 712 1.58 61.27 -41.58
C GLY A 712 1.65 60.14 -42.61
N ASP A 713 1.24 60.45 -43.86
CA ASP A 713 1.69 59.76 -45.08
C ASP A 713 2.87 60.54 -45.68
#